data_AF-U9TZ74-F1
#
_entry.id   AF-U9TZ74-F1
#
_cell.length_a   1.000
_cell.length_b   1.000
_cell.length_c   1.000
_cell.angle_alpha   90.00
_cell.angle_beta   90.00
_cell.angle_gamma   90.00
#
_symmetry.space_group_name_H-M   'P 1'
#
loop_
_entity.id
_entity.type
_entity.pdbx_description
1 polymer ?
#
loop_
_entity_poly.entity_id
_entity_poly.type
_entity_poly.pdbx_seq_one_letter_code
_entity_poly.pdbx_strand_id
1 'polypeptide(L)'
;MISLSGAIQGVQRTLFNIFNNIVRSSPSSKEAVLSYFARVIKLNEKRTQMQVDPSQVGTDGLLMNLSSILLIFADPIYSKIDRIDVNYFRKSRRIDISQETKIKATQQESDAYYSSAVNEAASPNFISEIFFITLAMHHYGPLQCYNKYNNLNRDLAELQKQYDRLKADQPKWAGTPAETFNNALLERCKDQLEKWAVHKISYESQLLDPTSLSRTLQFYNLVINWVLRIVDPTGQHPIKQISLPLPPTPPEEFIMLPEFVIEDITEFFSFISRYNPKVMLSCSRDELVIFIITFLKSSTYIKNPYLKAKLVEILFYYTIRNENEGGIGSILNTHPIALEHLMSSLMSFYVEVEQTGTHTQFYDKFNIRYNISQIFNSIWNNQMYRNKLREESRKMDTFVRFANLLMNDATYLLDESLTKLTEIRNIQNEMDNIDEWEKKTQQQRQERESLFHSLERQATSYMALGNETVHMLEYMTSEVADPFLTPQIVDRLAAMLDYNLNSLVGPKCTGLKVKNREKYRFQPRILLQQLITVYLNLSKSKEFIQAVAKDGRSYSKELFLKAFSILKEHGLKLDRDIKVLEKFVNNVEEVIKQEEQGEEELGDIPEDFLDPLLFVIMEDPVILPESRISIDRKSITTHLLSDATDPFNRKPLTIDQVIPDLKLKERIEAFKKEKREKK
;
A
#
# COMPACT_ATOMS: atom_id res chain seq x y z
N MET A 1 19.50 -29.72 -30.79
CA MET A 1 18.55 -29.95 -29.68
C MET A 1 17.55 -28.81 -29.67
N ILE A 2 16.25 -29.10 -29.76
CA ILE A 2 15.19 -28.09 -29.59
C ILE A 2 15.04 -27.86 -28.08
N SER A 3 15.07 -26.60 -27.62
CA SER A 3 14.78 -26.29 -26.22
C SER A 3 13.33 -26.66 -25.88
N LEU A 4 13.03 -27.01 -24.63
CA LEU A 4 11.67 -27.36 -24.20
C LEU A 4 10.64 -26.28 -24.60
N SER A 5 11.00 -25.00 -24.42
CA SER A 5 10.18 -23.86 -24.84
C SER A 5 9.94 -23.84 -26.37
N GLY A 6 10.96 -24.13 -27.18
CA GLY A 6 10.81 -24.24 -28.64
C GLY A 6 9.88 -25.39 -29.07
N ALA A 7 9.94 -26.52 -28.37
CA ALA A 7 9.04 -27.66 -28.63
C ALA A 7 7.58 -27.31 -28.26
N ILE A 8 7.37 -26.67 -27.11
CA ILE A 8 6.05 -26.19 -26.66
C ILE A 8 5.45 -25.22 -27.68
N GLN A 9 6.23 -24.23 -28.14
CA GLN A 9 5.80 -23.28 -29.16
C GLN A 9 5.40 -23.98 -30.48
N GLY A 10 6.16 -25.02 -30.89
CA GLY A 10 5.82 -25.85 -32.05
C GLY A 10 4.49 -26.58 -31.91
N VAL A 11 4.22 -27.16 -30.73
CA VAL A 11 2.95 -27.81 -30.40
C VAL A 11 1.80 -26.80 -30.44
N GLN A 12 1.95 -25.65 -29.78
CA GLN A 12 0.93 -24.61 -29.73
C GLN A 12 0.58 -24.06 -31.12
N ARG A 13 1.60 -23.85 -31.99
CA ARG A 13 1.39 -23.43 -33.38
C ARG A 13 0.60 -24.47 -34.18
N THR A 14 0.92 -25.75 -34.00
CA THR A 14 0.21 -26.85 -34.65
C THR A 14 -1.24 -26.93 -34.19
N LEU A 15 -1.48 -26.84 -32.87
CA LEU A 15 -2.82 -26.81 -32.31
C LEU A 15 -3.63 -25.61 -32.82
N PHE A 16 -3.04 -24.41 -32.87
CA PHE A 16 -3.71 -23.25 -33.43
C PHE A 16 -4.14 -23.48 -34.88
N ASN A 17 -3.26 -24.05 -35.73
CA ASN A 17 -3.62 -24.34 -37.11
C ASN A 17 -4.80 -25.32 -37.22
N ILE A 18 -4.83 -26.35 -36.37
CA ILE A 18 -5.95 -27.30 -36.31
C ILE A 18 -7.24 -26.58 -35.95
N PHE A 19 -7.26 -25.85 -34.83
CA PHE A 19 -8.46 -25.14 -34.39
C PHE A 19 -8.90 -24.06 -35.38
N ASN A 20 -7.96 -23.32 -35.97
CA ASN A 20 -8.27 -22.28 -36.97
C ASN A 20 -8.89 -22.88 -38.24
N ASN A 21 -8.43 -24.06 -38.69
CA ASN A 21 -9.05 -24.75 -39.82
C ASN A 21 -10.48 -25.21 -39.49
N ILE A 22 -10.74 -25.70 -38.28
CA ILE A 22 -12.09 -26.09 -37.83
C ILE A 22 -13.00 -24.86 -37.72
N VAL A 23 -12.51 -23.75 -37.16
CA VAL A 23 -13.27 -22.49 -37.04
C VAL A 23 -13.66 -21.92 -38.41
N ARG A 24 -12.80 -22.09 -39.42
CA ARG A 24 -13.00 -21.57 -40.77
C ARG A 24 -13.82 -22.48 -41.68
N SER A 25 -14.05 -23.75 -41.31
CA SER A 25 -14.71 -24.71 -42.19
C SER A 25 -16.20 -24.43 -42.36
N SER A 26 -16.91 -24.10 -41.29
CA SER A 26 -18.36 -23.79 -41.32
C SER A 26 -18.83 -23.07 -40.05
N PRO A 27 -20.01 -22.41 -40.07
CA PRO A 27 -20.62 -21.83 -38.87
C PRO A 27 -20.85 -22.85 -37.74
N SER A 28 -21.27 -24.08 -38.06
CA SER A 28 -21.50 -25.13 -37.06
C SER A 28 -20.19 -25.64 -36.44
N SER A 29 -19.13 -25.79 -37.24
CA SER A 29 -17.81 -26.18 -36.73
C SER A 29 -17.20 -25.11 -35.82
N LYS A 30 -17.39 -23.83 -36.17
CA LYS A 30 -17.02 -22.70 -35.31
C LYS A 30 -17.75 -22.74 -33.96
N GLU A 31 -19.07 -22.94 -33.98
CA GLU A 31 -19.87 -23.04 -32.76
C GLU A 31 -19.45 -24.24 -31.89
N ALA A 32 -19.11 -25.37 -32.51
CA ALA A 32 -18.57 -26.53 -31.80
C ALA A 32 -17.23 -26.23 -31.11
N VAL A 33 -16.34 -25.45 -31.74
CA VAL A 33 -15.08 -25.02 -31.12
C VAL A 33 -15.32 -24.07 -29.94
N LEU A 34 -16.23 -23.09 -30.08
CA LEU A 34 -16.60 -22.20 -28.98
C LEU A 34 -17.19 -22.99 -27.80
N SER A 35 -18.08 -23.93 -28.10
CA SER A 35 -18.67 -24.84 -27.10
C SER A 35 -17.64 -25.73 -26.42
N TYR A 36 -16.62 -26.19 -27.16
CA TYR A 36 -15.50 -26.95 -26.60
C TYR A 36 -14.73 -26.13 -25.58
N PHE A 37 -14.31 -24.90 -25.92
CA PHE A 37 -13.59 -24.04 -24.96
C PHE A 37 -14.43 -23.70 -23.74
N ALA A 38 -15.70 -23.38 -23.93
CA ALA A 38 -16.65 -23.14 -22.86
C ALA A 38 -16.79 -24.33 -21.91
N ARG A 39 -16.89 -25.54 -22.48
CA ARG A 39 -16.98 -26.76 -21.69
C ARG A 39 -15.69 -27.01 -20.89
N VAL A 40 -14.52 -26.74 -21.47
CA VAL A 40 -13.24 -26.81 -20.75
C VAL A 40 -13.25 -25.84 -19.58
N ILE A 41 -13.62 -24.57 -19.79
CA ILE A 41 -13.72 -23.57 -18.72
C ILE A 41 -14.63 -24.04 -17.60
N LYS A 42 -15.86 -24.47 -17.93
CA LYS A 42 -16.84 -24.93 -16.94
C LYS A 42 -16.35 -26.10 -16.09
N LEU A 43 -15.61 -27.04 -16.69
CA LEU A 43 -15.05 -28.19 -15.98
C LEU A 43 -13.84 -27.81 -15.09
N ASN A 44 -13.38 -26.56 -15.16
CA ASN A 44 -12.18 -26.07 -14.51
C ASN A 44 -12.43 -24.90 -13.55
N GLU A 45 -13.68 -24.50 -13.33
CA GLU A 45 -14.06 -23.45 -12.37
C GLU A 45 -13.50 -23.72 -10.97
N LYS A 46 -13.45 -25.00 -10.55
CA LYS A 46 -12.89 -25.40 -9.25
C LYS A 46 -11.39 -25.12 -9.07
N ARG A 47 -10.66 -24.71 -10.12
CA ARG A 47 -9.23 -24.39 -10.03
C ARG A 47 -8.93 -23.14 -9.21
N THR A 48 -9.93 -22.29 -8.94
CA THR A 48 -9.81 -21.10 -8.08
C THR A 48 -10.01 -21.39 -6.59
N GLN A 49 -10.41 -22.62 -6.23
CA GLN A 49 -10.60 -23.00 -4.84
C GLN A 49 -9.26 -23.03 -4.09
N MET A 50 -9.28 -22.67 -2.81
CA MET A 50 -8.08 -22.66 -1.95
C MET A 50 -7.38 -24.03 -1.91
N GLN A 51 -8.15 -25.12 -1.97
CA GLN A 51 -7.64 -26.49 -2.10
C GLN A 51 -8.31 -27.15 -3.30
N VAL A 52 -7.56 -27.25 -4.40
CA VAL A 52 -8.02 -27.88 -5.63
C VAL A 52 -7.73 -29.37 -5.58
N ASP A 53 -8.74 -30.20 -5.82
CA ASP A 53 -8.55 -31.63 -6.09
C ASP A 53 -8.07 -31.82 -7.55
N PRO A 54 -6.82 -32.26 -7.78
CA PRO A 54 -6.28 -32.43 -9.13
C PRO A 54 -7.02 -33.46 -9.98
N SER A 55 -7.78 -34.37 -9.37
CA SER A 55 -8.58 -35.38 -10.09
C SER A 55 -9.87 -34.80 -10.68
N GLN A 56 -10.30 -33.63 -10.21
CA GLN A 56 -11.56 -32.99 -10.59
C GLN A 56 -11.37 -31.86 -11.61
N VAL A 57 -10.14 -31.58 -12.04
CA VAL A 57 -9.80 -30.47 -12.93
C VAL A 57 -8.83 -30.90 -14.03
N GLY A 58 -8.80 -30.14 -15.11
CA GLY A 58 -7.82 -30.32 -16.18
C GLY A 58 -6.40 -30.00 -15.73
N THR A 59 -5.42 -30.60 -16.41
CA THR A 59 -4.00 -30.40 -16.12
C THR A 59 -3.53 -29.01 -16.52
N ASP A 60 -2.51 -28.50 -15.84
CA ASP A 60 -1.95 -27.17 -16.12
C ASP A 60 -1.49 -27.06 -17.58
N GLY A 61 -0.88 -28.11 -18.14
CA GLY A 61 -0.47 -28.16 -19.55
C GLY A 61 -1.64 -28.04 -20.54
N LEU A 62 -2.81 -28.61 -20.25
CA LEU A 62 -3.99 -28.46 -21.11
C LEU A 62 -4.42 -26.98 -21.15
N LEU A 63 -4.64 -26.38 -19.99
CA LEU A 63 -5.15 -25.01 -19.89
C LEU A 63 -4.14 -23.98 -20.43
N MET A 64 -2.84 -24.17 -20.19
CA MET A 64 -1.80 -23.30 -20.74
C MET A 64 -1.75 -23.34 -22.27
N ASN A 65 -1.87 -24.52 -22.87
CA ASN A 65 -1.85 -24.65 -24.33
C ASN A 65 -3.11 -24.08 -24.98
N LEU A 66 -4.29 -24.31 -24.41
CA LEU A 66 -5.53 -23.73 -24.93
C LEU A 66 -5.54 -22.20 -24.76
N SER A 67 -5.03 -21.68 -23.64
CA SER A 67 -4.84 -20.24 -23.44
C SER A 67 -3.94 -19.63 -24.50
N SER A 68 -2.84 -20.31 -24.83
CA SER A 68 -1.88 -19.84 -25.85
C SER A 68 -2.50 -19.77 -27.26
N ILE A 69 -3.40 -20.70 -27.59
CA ILE A 69 -4.14 -20.71 -28.86
C ILE A 69 -5.18 -19.58 -28.88
N LEU A 70 -5.89 -19.37 -27.77
CA LEU A 70 -6.88 -18.32 -27.60
C LEU A 70 -6.25 -16.92 -27.70
N LEU A 71 -5.03 -16.72 -27.16
CA LEU A 71 -4.28 -15.49 -27.35
C LEU A 71 -4.03 -15.19 -28.83
N ILE A 72 -3.73 -16.21 -29.66
CA ILE A 72 -3.55 -16.02 -31.11
C ILE A 72 -4.88 -15.67 -31.78
N PHE A 73 -6.00 -16.28 -31.36
CA PHE A 73 -7.33 -15.89 -31.85
C PHE A 73 -7.74 -14.47 -31.43
N ALA A 74 -7.27 -14.01 -30.27
CA ALA A 74 -7.56 -12.68 -29.74
C ALA A 74 -6.70 -11.57 -30.38
N ASP A 75 -5.58 -11.92 -31.03
CA ASP A 75 -4.66 -10.96 -31.63
C ASP A 75 -5.33 -9.96 -32.62
N PRO A 76 -6.26 -10.36 -33.52
CA PRO A 76 -6.94 -9.41 -34.39
C PRO A 76 -7.87 -8.41 -33.67
N ILE A 77 -8.19 -8.64 -32.39
CA ILE A 77 -9.16 -7.85 -31.61
C ILE A 77 -8.61 -6.47 -31.24
N TYR A 78 -7.29 -6.30 -31.10
CA TYR A 78 -6.70 -4.99 -30.77
C TYR A 78 -7.17 -3.86 -31.68
N SER A 79 -7.28 -4.15 -32.98
CA SER A 79 -7.74 -3.20 -34.00
C SER A 79 -9.26 -3.01 -34.06
N LYS A 80 -10.02 -3.76 -33.25
CA LYS A 80 -11.50 -3.89 -33.30
C LYS A 80 -12.11 -3.90 -31.90
N ILE A 81 -11.50 -3.18 -30.96
CA ILE A 81 -11.93 -3.12 -29.56
C ILE A 81 -13.39 -2.66 -29.41
N ASP A 82 -13.85 -1.81 -30.32
CA ASP A 82 -15.23 -1.33 -30.44
C ASP A 82 -16.26 -2.44 -30.72
N ARG A 83 -15.81 -3.59 -31.22
CA ARG A 83 -16.68 -4.74 -31.52
C ARG A 83 -16.89 -5.67 -30.33
N ILE A 84 -16.17 -5.46 -29.23
CA ILE A 84 -16.38 -6.24 -28.00
C ILE A 84 -17.70 -5.77 -27.37
N ASP A 85 -18.67 -6.68 -27.33
CA ASP A 85 -20.00 -6.41 -26.83
C ASP A 85 -20.02 -6.34 -25.30
N VAL A 86 -20.22 -5.13 -24.76
CA VAL A 86 -20.28 -4.87 -23.32
C VAL A 86 -21.43 -5.65 -22.65
N ASN A 87 -22.50 -5.97 -23.39
CA ASN A 87 -23.64 -6.72 -22.89
C ASN A 87 -23.51 -8.24 -23.08
N TYR A 88 -22.29 -8.75 -23.32
CA TYR A 88 -22.05 -10.17 -23.60
C TYR A 88 -22.69 -11.12 -22.57
N PHE A 89 -22.48 -10.89 -21.27
CA PHE A 89 -23.00 -11.75 -20.21
C PHE A 89 -24.53 -11.69 -20.04
N ARG A 90 -25.19 -10.70 -20.63
CA ARG A 90 -26.66 -10.65 -20.71
C ARG A 90 -27.20 -11.43 -21.91
N LYS A 91 -26.38 -11.63 -22.94
CA LYS A 91 -26.75 -12.30 -24.21
C LYS A 91 -26.28 -13.76 -24.26
N SER A 92 -25.24 -14.11 -23.52
CA SER A 92 -24.59 -15.42 -23.54
C SER A 92 -24.52 -16.03 -22.15
N ARG A 93 -24.85 -17.32 -22.07
CA ARG A 93 -24.64 -18.18 -20.88
C ARG A 93 -23.46 -19.14 -21.06
N ARG A 94 -22.61 -18.90 -22.07
CA ARG A 94 -21.50 -19.80 -22.41
C ARG A 94 -20.45 -19.85 -21.30
N ILE A 95 -20.24 -18.74 -20.61
CA ILE A 95 -19.42 -18.63 -19.42
C ILE A 95 -20.38 -18.29 -18.28
N ASP A 96 -20.40 -19.13 -17.26
CA ASP A 96 -21.25 -18.92 -16.08
C ASP A 96 -20.52 -17.98 -15.11
N ILE A 97 -21.14 -16.85 -14.82
CA ILE A 97 -20.63 -15.89 -13.84
C ILE A 97 -21.60 -15.70 -12.68
N SER A 98 -22.60 -16.56 -12.53
CA SER A 98 -23.67 -16.37 -11.54
C SER A 98 -23.16 -16.34 -10.10
N GLN A 99 -22.12 -17.10 -9.79
CA GLN A 99 -21.48 -17.18 -8.47
C GLN A 99 -20.27 -16.25 -8.31
N GLU A 100 -19.90 -15.53 -9.38
CA GLU A 100 -18.73 -14.64 -9.36
C GLU A 100 -19.09 -13.31 -8.72
N THR A 101 -18.29 -12.86 -7.76
CA THR A 101 -18.43 -11.53 -7.14
C THR A 101 -18.36 -10.44 -8.21
N LYS A 102 -19.22 -9.42 -8.11
CA LYS A 102 -19.23 -8.29 -9.04
C LYS A 102 -18.39 -7.14 -8.52
N ILE A 103 -17.80 -6.36 -9.43
CA ILE A 103 -16.94 -5.21 -9.10
C ILE A 103 -17.60 -4.29 -8.06
N LYS A 104 -18.89 -3.97 -8.27
CA LYS A 104 -19.64 -3.10 -7.36
C LYS A 104 -21.16 -3.33 -7.42
N ALA A 105 -21.58 -4.58 -7.27
CA ALA A 105 -22.99 -4.94 -7.14
C ALA A 105 -23.19 -6.08 -6.12
N THR A 106 -24.34 -6.10 -5.47
CA THR A 106 -24.79 -7.21 -4.64
C THR A 106 -25.27 -8.38 -5.52
N GLN A 107 -25.36 -9.58 -4.94
CA GLN A 107 -25.92 -10.74 -5.67
C GLN A 107 -27.34 -10.45 -6.16
N GLN A 108 -28.17 -9.78 -5.35
CA GLN A 108 -29.54 -9.45 -5.71
C GLN A 108 -29.62 -8.49 -6.93
N GLU A 109 -28.78 -7.46 -6.95
CA GLU A 109 -28.69 -6.53 -8.08
C GLU A 109 -28.18 -7.24 -9.34
N SER A 110 -27.17 -8.10 -9.19
CA SER A 110 -26.64 -8.95 -10.28
C SER A 110 -27.73 -9.86 -10.86
N ASP A 111 -28.44 -10.59 -10.02
CA ASP A 111 -29.51 -11.51 -10.45
C ASP A 111 -30.62 -10.76 -11.19
N ALA A 112 -31.03 -9.59 -10.70
CA ALA A 112 -32.02 -8.75 -11.36
C ALA A 112 -31.53 -8.25 -12.74
N TYR A 113 -30.28 -7.77 -12.80
CA TYR A 113 -29.67 -7.25 -14.03
C TYR A 113 -29.56 -8.32 -15.11
N TYR A 114 -29.08 -9.51 -14.77
CA TYR A 114 -28.89 -10.62 -15.72
C TYR A 114 -30.16 -11.42 -16.01
N SER A 115 -31.23 -11.27 -15.21
CA SER A 115 -32.54 -11.86 -15.51
C SER A 115 -33.41 -10.96 -16.40
N SER A 116 -33.08 -9.67 -16.50
CA SER A 116 -33.79 -8.74 -17.38
C SER A 116 -33.60 -9.11 -18.86
N ALA A 117 -34.70 -9.14 -19.61
CA ALA A 117 -34.68 -9.48 -21.03
C ALA A 117 -33.95 -8.39 -21.82
N VAL A 118 -32.74 -8.69 -22.31
CA VAL A 118 -32.16 -7.98 -23.45
C VAL A 118 -32.81 -8.56 -24.69
N ASN A 119 -33.16 -7.74 -25.69
CA ASN A 119 -33.65 -8.22 -26.99
C ASN A 119 -32.83 -9.43 -27.46
N GLU A 120 -33.40 -10.64 -27.32
CA GLU A 120 -32.73 -11.95 -27.43
C GLU A 120 -32.25 -12.28 -28.85
N ALA A 121 -32.41 -11.35 -29.79
CA ALA A 121 -32.35 -11.63 -31.23
C ALA A 121 -30.93 -11.67 -31.84
N ALA A 122 -29.88 -11.25 -31.13
CA ALA A 122 -28.52 -11.25 -31.68
C ALA A 122 -27.56 -12.04 -30.79
N SER A 123 -27.23 -13.27 -31.20
CA SER A 123 -26.11 -14.03 -30.63
C SER A 123 -24.85 -13.18 -30.63
N PRO A 124 -23.98 -13.31 -29.60
CA PRO A 124 -22.75 -12.54 -29.55
C PRO A 124 -21.90 -12.78 -30.81
N ASN A 125 -21.23 -11.72 -31.25
CA ASN A 125 -20.31 -11.84 -32.37
C ASN A 125 -19.06 -12.65 -31.96
N PHE A 126 -18.37 -13.22 -32.95
CA PHE A 126 -17.20 -14.08 -32.70
C PHE A 126 -16.04 -13.35 -31.98
N ILE A 127 -15.90 -12.03 -32.15
CA ILE A 127 -14.87 -11.24 -31.46
C ILE A 127 -15.17 -11.23 -29.95
N SER A 128 -16.41 -10.95 -29.56
CA SER A 128 -16.83 -11.00 -28.16
C SER A 128 -16.65 -12.40 -27.57
N GLU A 129 -17.08 -13.45 -28.28
CA GLU A 129 -16.91 -14.84 -27.85
C GLU A 129 -15.44 -15.17 -27.57
N ILE A 130 -14.52 -14.87 -28.49
CA ILE A 130 -13.09 -15.10 -28.29
C ILE A 130 -12.55 -14.25 -27.14
N PHE A 131 -12.92 -12.97 -27.04
CA PHE A 131 -12.44 -12.10 -25.96
C PHE A 131 -12.79 -12.66 -24.58
N PHE A 132 -14.07 -12.94 -24.32
CA PHE A 132 -14.52 -13.42 -23.01
C PHE A 132 -14.08 -14.85 -22.71
N ILE A 133 -14.03 -15.74 -23.72
CA ILE A 133 -13.45 -17.09 -23.55
C ILE A 133 -11.96 -17.02 -23.23
N THR A 134 -11.21 -16.13 -23.88
CA THR A 134 -9.77 -15.95 -23.60
C THR A 134 -9.55 -15.46 -22.18
N LEU A 135 -10.35 -14.49 -21.73
CA LEU A 135 -10.31 -13.95 -20.38
C LEU A 135 -10.62 -15.04 -19.34
N ALA A 136 -11.73 -15.76 -19.48
CA ALA A 136 -12.10 -16.84 -18.58
C ALA A 136 -11.08 -17.99 -18.59
N MET A 137 -10.52 -18.35 -19.77
CA MET A 137 -9.47 -19.36 -19.85
C MET A 137 -8.19 -18.91 -19.11
N HIS A 138 -7.83 -17.62 -19.16
CA HIS A 138 -6.70 -17.08 -18.40
C HIS A 138 -6.95 -17.15 -16.89
N HIS A 139 -8.16 -16.77 -16.46
CA HIS A 139 -8.59 -16.81 -15.07
C HIS A 139 -8.46 -18.19 -14.44
N TYR A 140 -9.06 -19.22 -15.07
CA TYR A 140 -9.04 -20.58 -14.53
C TYR A 140 -7.77 -21.36 -14.90
N GLY A 141 -6.98 -20.89 -15.87
CA GLY A 141 -5.79 -21.57 -16.40
C GLY A 141 -4.47 -20.94 -15.92
N PRO A 142 -3.80 -20.13 -16.77
CA PRO A 142 -2.53 -19.46 -16.48
C PRO A 142 -2.41 -18.81 -15.11
N LEU A 143 -3.41 -18.05 -14.66
CA LEU A 143 -3.30 -17.36 -13.36
C LEU A 143 -3.26 -18.33 -12.19
N GLN A 144 -4.00 -19.45 -12.27
CA GLN A 144 -3.91 -20.50 -11.27
C GLN A 144 -2.55 -21.22 -11.31
N CYS A 145 -1.91 -21.29 -12.48
CA CYS A 145 -0.54 -21.78 -12.60
C CYS A 145 0.47 -20.82 -11.94
N TYR A 146 0.29 -19.51 -12.05
CA TYR A 146 1.11 -18.53 -11.34
C TYR A 146 0.98 -18.65 -9.83
N ASN A 147 -0.25 -18.80 -9.31
CA ASN A 147 -0.51 -19.04 -7.89
C ASN A 147 0.17 -20.31 -7.38
N LYS A 148 0.04 -21.42 -8.12
CA LYS A 148 0.74 -22.68 -7.79
C LYS A 148 2.26 -22.52 -7.80
N TYR A 149 2.81 -21.80 -8.76
CA TYR A 149 4.25 -21.53 -8.84
C TYR A 149 4.75 -20.66 -7.67
N ASN A 150 3.96 -19.66 -7.25
CA ASN A 150 4.25 -18.85 -6.06
C ASN A 150 4.30 -19.70 -4.80
N ASN A 151 3.30 -20.58 -4.61
CA ASN A 151 3.27 -21.53 -3.49
C ASN A 151 4.45 -22.51 -3.53
N LEU A 152 4.74 -23.11 -4.69
CA LEU A 152 5.88 -24.00 -4.87
C LEU A 152 7.20 -23.31 -4.48
N ASN A 153 7.40 -22.04 -4.86
CA ASN A 153 8.58 -21.29 -4.47
C ASN A 153 8.69 -21.06 -2.96
N ARG A 154 7.57 -20.76 -2.30
CA ARG A 154 7.54 -20.59 -0.84
C ARG A 154 7.87 -21.91 -0.15
N ASP A 155 7.19 -22.98 -0.54
CA ASP A 155 7.32 -24.29 0.08
C ASP A 155 8.73 -24.86 -0.14
N LEU A 156 9.32 -24.64 -1.32
CA LEU A 156 10.72 -25.00 -1.60
C LEU A 156 11.69 -24.21 -0.71
N ALA A 157 11.48 -22.90 -0.53
CA ALA A 157 12.33 -22.09 0.36
C ALA A 157 12.21 -22.51 1.83
N GLU A 158 11.03 -22.93 2.28
CA GLU A 158 10.82 -23.47 3.62
C GLU A 158 11.49 -24.83 3.80
N LEU A 159 11.33 -25.74 2.84
CA LEU A 159 11.99 -27.04 2.85
C LEU A 159 13.52 -26.89 2.82
N GLN A 160 14.04 -25.93 2.05
CA GLN A 160 15.47 -25.64 2.00
C GLN A 160 15.98 -25.21 3.38
N LYS A 161 15.27 -24.29 4.04
CA LYS A 161 15.62 -23.86 5.42
C LYS A 161 15.58 -25.02 6.41
N GLN A 162 14.63 -25.94 6.29
CA GLN A 162 14.54 -27.12 7.15
C GLN A 162 15.73 -28.07 6.90
N TYR A 163 16.06 -28.34 5.63
CA TYR A 163 17.22 -29.14 5.26
C TYR A 163 18.53 -28.52 5.79
N ASP A 164 18.72 -27.22 5.61
CA ASP A 164 19.92 -26.52 6.08
C ASP A 164 20.07 -26.61 7.61
N ARG A 165 18.95 -26.50 8.34
CA ARG A 165 18.92 -26.68 9.81
C ARG A 165 19.28 -28.12 10.21
N LEU A 166 18.65 -29.12 9.60
CA LEU A 166 18.95 -30.53 9.89
C LEU A 166 20.42 -30.86 9.57
N LYS A 167 20.93 -30.34 8.45
CA LYS A 167 22.33 -30.52 8.09
C LYS A 167 23.29 -29.88 9.09
N ALA A 168 22.96 -28.70 9.61
CA ALA A 168 23.75 -28.02 10.63
C ALA A 168 23.71 -28.76 11.99
N ASP A 169 22.59 -29.41 12.31
CA ASP A 169 22.42 -30.18 13.56
C ASP A 169 23.02 -31.60 13.48
N GLN A 170 23.49 -32.04 12.32
CA GLN A 170 24.07 -33.37 12.12
C GLN A 170 25.12 -33.78 13.18
N PRO A 171 26.05 -32.90 13.61
CA PRO A 171 27.00 -33.24 14.67
C PRO A 171 26.35 -33.55 16.03
N LYS A 172 25.13 -33.06 16.30
CA LYS A 172 24.44 -33.21 17.59
C LYS A 172 23.91 -34.63 17.82
N TRP A 173 23.56 -35.34 16.74
CA TRP A 173 23.06 -36.71 16.83
C TRP A 173 24.05 -37.76 16.31
N ALA A 174 25.23 -37.35 15.84
CA ALA A 174 26.30 -38.25 15.46
C ALA A 174 26.70 -39.13 16.67
N GLY A 175 26.71 -40.45 16.50
CA GLY A 175 26.99 -41.42 17.56
C GLY A 175 25.84 -41.65 18.55
N THR A 176 24.65 -41.08 18.32
CA THR A 176 23.46 -41.32 19.16
C THR A 176 22.56 -42.41 18.55
N PRO A 177 21.67 -43.05 19.33
CA PRO A 177 20.69 -44.01 18.78
C PRO A 177 19.74 -43.41 17.73
N ALA A 178 19.61 -42.07 17.69
CA ALA A 178 18.77 -41.36 16.73
C ALA A 178 19.47 -41.10 15.38
N GLU A 179 20.76 -41.40 15.25
CA GLU A 179 21.58 -41.08 14.06
C GLU A 179 20.98 -41.63 12.77
N THR A 180 20.66 -42.92 12.73
CA THR A 180 20.13 -43.60 11.54
C THR A 180 18.83 -42.98 11.07
N PHE A 181 17.92 -42.63 12.00
CA PHE A 181 16.64 -42.01 11.68
C PHE A 181 16.82 -40.58 11.15
N ASN A 182 17.63 -39.77 11.82
CA ASN A 182 17.87 -38.37 11.42
C ASN A 182 18.62 -38.26 10.10
N ASN A 183 19.59 -39.13 9.85
CA ASN A 183 20.28 -39.20 8.55
C ASN A 183 19.32 -39.64 7.43
N ALA A 184 18.43 -40.60 7.68
CA ALA A 184 17.39 -40.98 6.71
C ALA A 184 16.38 -39.85 6.44
N LEU A 185 16.02 -39.07 7.46
CA LEU A 185 15.19 -37.88 7.30
C LEU A 185 15.90 -36.80 6.47
N LEU A 186 17.19 -36.56 6.74
CA LEU A 186 18.02 -35.60 5.99
C LEU A 186 18.10 -35.96 4.50
N GLU A 187 18.35 -37.23 4.17
CA GLU A 187 18.36 -37.70 2.78
C GLU A 187 16.97 -37.58 2.12
N ARG A 188 15.88 -37.92 2.83
CA ARG A 188 14.51 -37.72 2.30
C ARG A 188 14.21 -36.25 2.01
N CYS A 189 14.61 -35.33 2.88
CA CYS A 189 14.46 -33.90 2.66
C CYS A 189 15.24 -33.45 1.43
N LYS A 190 16.48 -33.95 1.25
CA LYS A 190 17.31 -33.66 0.08
C LYS A 190 16.68 -34.17 -1.22
N ASP A 191 16.25 -35.43 -1.25
CA ASP A 191 15.57 -36.02 -2.41
C ASP A 191 14.31 -35.23 -2.79
N GLN A 192 13.56 -34.79 -1.80
CA GLN A 192 12.36 -33.98 -2.02
C GLN A 192 12.70 -32.59 -2.58
N LEU A 193 13.77 -31.96 -2.08
CA LEU A 193 14.26 -30.69 -2.61
C LEU A 193 14.67 -30.81 -4.08
N GLU A 194 15.43 -31.83 -4.43
CA GLU A 194 15.86 -32.08 -5.81
C GLU A 194 14.66 -32.28 -6.74
N LYS A 195 13.67 -33.10 -6.32
CA LYS A 195 12.43 -33.30 -7.07
C LYS A 195 11.65 -32.00 -7.28
N TRP A 196 11.50 -31.19 -6.24
CA TRP A 196 10.76 -29.92 -6.32
C TRP A 196 11.51 -28.87 -7.13
N ALA A 197 12.85 -28.83 -7.06
CA ALA A 197 13.67 -27.97 -7.89
C ALA A 197 13.51 -28.29 -9.39
N VAL A 198 13.49 -29.58 -9.76
CA VAL A 198 13.21 -30.01 -11.15
C VAL A 198 11.80 -29.59 -11.58
N HIS A 199 10.81 -29.73 -10.69
CA HIS A 199 9.44 -29.32 -10.96
C HIS A 199 9.33 -27.81 -11.18
N LYS A 200 10.01 -27.00 -10.36
CA LYS A 200 10.11 -25.55 -10.50
C LYS A 200 10.68 -25.15 -11.86
N ILE A 201 11.81 -25.73 -12.27
CA ILE A 201 12.43 -25.44 -13.57
C ILE A 201 11.48 -25.80 -14.73
N SER A 202 10.71 -26.88 -14.57
CA SER A 202 9.70 -27.28 -15.57
C SER A 202 8.60 -26.23 -15.71
N TYR A 203 8.08 -25.68 -14.59
CA TYR A 203 7.15 -24.56 -14.61
C TYR A 203 7.74 -23.31 -15.28
N GLU A 204 8.97 -22.94 -14.91
CA GLU A 204 9.64 -21.74 -15.44
C GLU A 204 9.79 -21.79 -16.95
N SER A 205 10.05 -22.97 -17.52
CA SER A 205 10.20 -23.15 -18.97
C SER A 205 8.97 -22.74 -19.80
N GLN A 206 7.79 -22.76 -19.18
CA GLN A 206 6.52 -22.42 -19.81
C GLN A 206 5.94 -21.09 -19.31
N LEU A 207 5.97 -20.85 -18.00
CA LEU A 207 5.40 -19.64 -17.39
C LEU A 207 6.25 -18.41 -17.63
N LEU A 208 7.57 -18.55 -17.76
CA LEU A 208 8.50 -17.44 -17.97
C LEU A 208 8.99 -17.32 -19.42
N ASP A 209 8.38 -18.07 -20.35
CA ASP A 209 8.67 -17.94 -21.78
C ASP A 209 8.36 -16.51 -22.25
N PRO A 210 9.34 -15.75 -22.77
CA PRO A 210 9.14 -14.35 -23.13
C PRO A 210 8.08 -14.14 -24.22
N THR A 211 7.93 -15.10 -25.14
CA THR A 211 6.95 -14.98 -26.24
C THR A 211 5.54 -15.14 -25.70
N SER A 212 5.31 -16.14 -24.84
CA SER A 212 4.06 -16.36 -24.15
C SER A 212 3.68 -15.15 -23.29
N LEU A 213 4.60 -14.72 -22.41
CA LEU A 213 4.36 -13.56 -21.53
C LEU A 213 4.08 -12.28 -22.31
N SER A 214 4.77 -12.04 -23.43
CA SER A 214 4.53 -10.87 -24.28
C SER A 214 3.12 -10.88 -24.87
N ARG A 215 2.62 -12.03 -25.34
CA ARG A 215 1.25 -12.17 -25.84
C ARG A 215 0.21 -11.99 -24.73
N THR A 216 0.46 -12.55 -23.56
CA THR A 216 -0.40 -12.35 -22.39
C THR A 216 -0.43 -10.89 -21.96
N LEU A 217 0.72 -10.21 -21.96
CA LEU A 217 0.84 -8.78 -21.67
C LEU A 217 0.05 -7.93 -22.67
N GLN A 218 0.19 -8.21 -23.97
CA GLN A 218 -0.63 -7.57 -24.98
C GLN A 218 -2.12 -7.80 -24.66
N PHE A 219 -2.53 -9.03 -24.34
CA PHE A 219 -3.94 -9.32 -24.08
C PHE A 219 -4.47 -8.56 -22.88
N TYR A 220 -3.72 -8.48 -21.78
CA TYR A 220 -4.11 -7.66 -20.64
C TYR A 220 -4.11 -6.16 -20.94
N ASN A 221 -3.26 -5.65 -21.85
CA ASN A 221 -3.38 -4.28 -22.35
C ASN A 221 -4.69 -4.07 -23.14
N LEU A 222 -5.16 -5.07 -23.90
CA LEU A 222 -6.50 -5.02 -24.52
C LEU A 222 -7.60 -4.99 -23.46
N VAL A 223 -7.51 -5.85 -22.43
CA VAL A 223 -8.50 -5.89 -21.34
C VAL A 223 -8.51 -4.56 -20.59
N ILE A 224 -7.33 -3.99 -20.27
CA ILE A 224 -7.18 -2.66 -19.67
C ILE A 224 -7.88 -1.59 -20.52
N ASN A 225 -7.55 -1.52 -21.82
CA ASN A 225 -8.14 -0.53 -22.71
C ASN A 225 -9.65 -0.72 -22.86
N TRP A 226 -10.15 -1.95 -22.83
CA TRP A 226 -11.57 -2.26 -22.90
C TRP A 226 -12.29 -1.82 -21.62
N VAL A 227 -11.72 -2.11 -20.44
CA VAL A 227 -12.25 -1.64 -19.16
C VAL A 227 -12.27 -0.12 -19.10
N LEU A 228 -11.18 0.54 -19.49
CA LEU A 228 -11.11 2.01 -19.57
C LEU A 228 -12.14 2.59 -20.54
N ARG A 229 -12.37 1.93 -21.68
CA ARG A 229 -13.39 2.34 -22.66
C ARG A 229 -14.81 2.24 -22.11
N ILE A 230 -15.12 1.26 -21.26
CA ILE A 230 -16.44 1.13 -20.63
C ILE A 230 -16.69 2.28 -19.65
N VAL A 231 -15.68 2.65 -18.86
CA VAL A 231 -15.82 3.70 -17.84
C VAL A 231 -15.63 5.12 -18.39
N ASP A 232 -15.06 5.26 -19.58
CA ASP A 232 -14.95 6.52 -20.32
C ASP A 232 -16.34 6.98 -20.78
N PRO A 233 -16.83 8.16 -20.33
CA PRO A 233 -18.13 8.68 -20.75
C PRO A 233 -18.26 8.90 -22.27
N THR A 234 -17.14 9.10 -22.98
CA THR A 234 -17.14 9.24 -24.43
C THR A 234 -17.10 7.90 -25.16
N GLY A 235 -16.68 6.83 -24.47
CA GLY A 235 -16.44 5.52 -25.05
C GLY A 235 -15.42 5.55 -26.19
N GLN A 236 -14.47 6.49 -26.19
CA GLN A 236 -13.50 6.68 -27.29
C GLN A 236 -12.09 6.20 -26.94
N HIS A 237 -11.79 5.92 -25.67
CA HIS A 237 -10.53 5.30 -25.27
C HIS A 237 -10.29 3.97 -26.03
N PRO A 238 -9.07 3.67 -26.52
CA PRO A 238 -7.84 4.46 -26.43
C PRO A 238 -7.61 5.48 -27.56
N ILE A 239 -8.51 5.58 -28.55
CA ILE A 239 -8.37 6.50 -29.70
C ILE A 239 -8.30 7.95 -29.21
N LYS A 240 -9.20 8.29 -28.29
CA LYS A 240 -9.12 9.51 -27.48
C LYS A 240 -8.90 9.09 -26.04
N GLN A 241 -7.80 9.53 -25.46
CA GLN A 241 -7.46 9.20 -24.09
C GLN A 241 -8.57 9.63 -23.13
N ILE A 242 -8.88 8.75 -22.17
CA ILE A 242 -9.86 9.02 -21.11
C ILE A 242 -9.52 10.30 -20.34
N SER A 243 -10.56 11.03 -19.91
CA SER A 243 -10.42 12.25 -19.10
C SER A 243 -10.82 11.96 -17.65
N LEU A 244 -10.07 12.52 -16.69
CA LEU A 244 -10.30 12.32 -15.25
C LEU A 244 -10.64 13.66 -14.56
N PRO A 245 -11.41 13.65 -13.45
CA PRO A 245 -12.02 12.48 -12.80
C PRO A 245 -13.20 11.90 -13.60
N LEU A 246 -13.53 10.64 -13.35
CA LEU A 246 -14.74 10.02 -13.90
C LEU A 246 -16.00 10.56 -13.19
N PRO A 247 -17.20 10.40 -13.79
CA PRO A 247 -18.46 10.71 -13.12
C PRO A 247 -18.59 9.97 -11.78
N PRO A 248 -19.30 10.52 -10.77
CA PRO A 248 -19.40 9.89 -9.45
C PRO A 248 -20.12 8.53 -9.47
N THR A 249 -21.04 8.34 -10.43
CA THR A 249 -21.78 7.10 -10.62
C THR A 249 -21.14 6.27 -11.73
N PRO A 250 -20.57 5.09 -11.42
CA PRO A 250 -20.02 4.21 -12.45
C PRO A 250 -21.11 3.64 -13.36
N PRO A 251 -20.81 3.35 -14.64
CA PRO A 251 -21.74 2.69 -15.55
C PRO A 251 -22.25 1.35 -14.99
N GLU A 252 -23.53 1.04 -15.21
CA GLU A 252 -24.16 -0.19 -14.72
C GLU A 252 -23.46 -1.43 -15.31
N GLU A 253 -23.07 -1.35 -16.58
CA GLU A 253 -22.36 -2.43 -17.25
C GLU A 253 -21.01 -2.75 -16.60
N PHE A 254 -20.30 -1.72 -16.12
CA PHE A 254 -19.01 -1.90 -15.44
C PHE A 254 -19.19 -2.55 -14.06
N ILE A 255 -20.09 -2.03 -13.23
CA ILE A 255 -20.25 -2.53 -11.86
C ILE A 255 -20.74 -3.99 -11.81
N MET A 256 -21.42 -4.44 -12.87
CA MET A 256 -21.94 -5.80 -13.03
C MET A 256 -20.91 -6.79 -13.58
N LEU A 257 -19.72 -6.35 -14.01
CA LEU A 257 -18.67 -7.28 -14.43
C LEU A 257 -18.16 -8.12 -13.25
N PRO A 258 -17.72 -9.36 -13.48
CA PRO A 258 -16.99 -10.13 -12.49
C PRO A 258 -15.75 -9.39 -11.99
N GLU A 259 -15.48 -9.46 -10.70
CA GLU A 259 -14.32 -8.82 -10.07
C GLU A 259 -13.00 -9.35 -10.65
N PHE A 260 -12.96 -10.63 -11.05
CA PHE A 260 -11.78 -11.24 -11.64
C PHE A 260 -11.27 -10.52 -12.89
N VAL A 261 -12.10 -9.76 -13.60
CA VAL A 261 -11.67 -8.96 -14.76
C VAL A 261 -10.54 -8.00 -14.39
N ILE A 262 -10.60 -7.42 -13.18
CA ILE A 262 -9.57 -6.52 -12.66
C ILE A 262 -8.52 -7.30 -11.86
N GLU A 263 -8.92 -8.31 -11.08
CA GLU A 263 -7.97 -9.12 -10.32
C GLU A 263 -6.94 -9.79 -11.24
N ASP A 264 -7.38 -10.32 -12.38
CA ASP A 264 -6.55 -11.00 -13.36
C ASP A 264 -5.45 -10.09 -13.92
N ILE A 265 -5.80 -8.83 -14.20
CA ILE A 265 -4.83 -7.79 -14.57
C ILE A 265 -3.80 -7.66 -13.45
N THR A 266 -4.26 -7.42 -12.21
CA THR A 266 -3.34 -7.21 -11.09
C THR A 266 -2.45 -8.42 -10.81
N GLU A 267 -2.99 -9.64 -10.88
CA GLU A 267 -2.25 -10.87 -10.61
C GLU A 267 -1.17 -11.12 -11.68
N PHE A 268 -1.50 -10.89 -12.95
CA PHE A 268 -0.52 -10.98 -14.03
C PHE A 268 0.62 -9.97 -13.87
N PHE A 269 0.31 -8.69 -13.67
CA PHE A 269 1.32 -7.64 -13.53
C PHE A 269 2.18 -7.85 -12.26
N SER A 270 1.58 -8.30 -11.15
CA SER A 270 2.32 -8.69 -9.95
C SER A 270 3.27 -9.85 -10.23
N PHE A 271 2.82 -10.90 -10.92
CA PHE A 271 3.66 -12.03 -11.31
C PHE A 271 4.85 -11.60 -12.17
N ILE A 272 4.60 -10.88 -13.27
CA ILE A 272 5.71 -10.48 -14.16
C ILE A 272 6.64 -9.46 -13.50
N SER A 273 6.15 -8.57 -12.64
CA SER A 273 7.00 -7.64 -11.88
C SER A 273 8.01 -8.38 -11.01
N ARG A 274 7.64 -9.55 -10.46
CA ARG A 274 8.50 -10.35 -9.58
C ARG A 274 9.47 -11.24 -10.34
N TYR A 275 9.03 -11.88 -11.42
CA TYR A 275 9.78 -12.94 -12.07
C TYR A 275 10.37 -12.58 -13.44
N ASN A 276 9.73 -11.71 -14.22
CA ASN A 276 10.22 -11.33 -15.55
C ASN A 276 9.79 -9.91 -15.96
N PRO A 277 10.27 -8.86 -15.27
CA PRO A 277 9.79 -7.49 -15.49
C PRO A 277 10.18 -6.94 -16.87
N LYS A 278 11.24 -7.49 -17.49
CA LYS A 278 11.72 -7.09 -18.83
C LYS A 278 10.69 -7.32 -19.93
N VAL A 279 9.69 -8.18 -19.72
CA VAL A 279 8.60 -8.35 -20.69
C VAL A 279 7.86 -7.04 -20.95
N MET A 280 7.83 -6.11 -19.99
CA MET A 280 7.22 -4.79 -20.16
C MET A 280 7.85 -3.95 -21.27
N LEU A 281 9.04 -4.30 -21.75
CA LEU A 281 9.70 -3.64 -22.87
C LEU A 281 9.12 -4.06 -24.23
N SER A 282 8.28 -5.10 -24.28
CA SER A 282 7.72 -5.61 -25.55
C SER A 282 6.50 -4.83 -26.05
N CYS A 283 5.90 -3.96 -25.21
CA CYS A 283 4.75 -3.16 -25.57
C CYS A 283 4.75 -1.79 -24.86
N SER A 284 3.76 -0.96 -25.17
CA SER A 284 3.49 0.26 -24.40
C SER A 284 3.17 -0.09 -22.94
N ARG A 285 3.61 0.80 -22.04
CA ARG A 285 3.38 0.72 -20.59
C ARG A 285 2.40 1.80 -20.12
N ASP A 286 1.96 2.66 -21.03
CA ASP A 286 1.06 3.78 -20.75
C ASP A 286 -0.31 3.28 -20.29
N GLU A 287 -0.81 2.19 -20.89
CA GLU A 287 -2.07 1.56 -20.55
C GLU A 287 -2.15 1.21 -19.06
N LEU A 288 -1.09 0.61 -18.52
CA LEU A 288 -1.01 0.25 -17.09
C LEU A 288 -1.06 1.50 -16.20
N VAL A 289 -0.32 2.55 -16.57
CA VAL A 289 -0.28 3.80 -15.79
C VAL A 289 -1.64 4.50 -15.82
N ILE A 290 -2.26 4.62 -17.00
CA ILE A 290 -3.59 5.21 -17.17
C ILE A 290 -4.62 4.42 -16.36
N PHE A 291 -4.57 3.09 -16.43
CA PHE A 291 -5.46 2.20 -15.67
C PHE A 291 -5.36 2.42 -14.17
N ILE A 292 -4.15 2.33 -13.62
CA ILE A 292 -3.91 2.50 -12.18
C ILE A 292 -4.38 3.88 -11.73
N ILE A 293 -3.98 4.95 -12.43
CA ILE A 293 -4.33 6.32 -12.03
C ILE A 293 -5.83 6.58 -12.15
N THR A 294 -6.50 6.04 -13.17
CA THR A 294 -7.96 6.17 -13.33
C THR A 294 -8.71 5.63 -12.12
N PHE A 295 -8.36 4.42 -11.67
CA PHE A 295 -9.04 3.77 -10.55
C PHE A 295 -8.56 4.22 -9.17
N LEU A 296 -7.37 4.80 -9.05
CA LEU A 296 -6.96 5.52 -7.84
C LEU A 296 -7.65 6.90 -7.74
N LYS A 297 -7.80 7.62 -8.85
CA LYS A 297 -8.46 8.93 -8.87
C LYS A 297 -9.96 8.82 -8.66
N SER A 298 -10.58 7.79 -9.22
CA SER A 298 -12.02 7.50 -9.11
C SER A 298 -12.23 6.32 -8.17
N SER A 299 -11.74 6.44 -6.93
CA SER A 299 -11.62 5.31 -5.99
C SER A 299 -12.93 4.62 -5.61
N THR A 300 -14.06 5.29 -5.84
CA THR A 300 -15.41 4.74 -5.65
C THR A 300 -15.79 3.67 -6.67
N TYR A 301 -15.07 3.55 -7.80
CA TYR A 301 -15.35 2.57 -8.85
C TYR A 301 -14.98 1.14 -8.41
N ILE A 302 -13.95 1.00 -7.58
CA ILE A 302 -13.52 -0.29 -7.04
C ILE A 302 -13.81 -0.33 -5.54
N LYS A 303 -14.77 -1.18 -5.14
CA LYS A 303 -15.16 -1.33 -3.74
C LYS A 303 -14.06 -2.02 -2.91
N ASN A 304 -13.38 -3.02 -3.49
CA ASN A 304 -12.39 -3.81 -2.79
C ASN A 304 -11.10 -2.99 -2.51
N PRO A 305 -10.77 -2.69 -1.23
CA PRO A 305 -9.57 -1.92 -0.89
C PRO A 305 -8.27 -2.69 -1.18
N TYR A 306 -8.28 -4.02 -1.13
CA TYR A 306 -7.11 -4.85 -1.43
C TYR A 306 -6.72 -4.78 -2.91
N LEU A 307 -7.72 -4.68 -3.79
CA LEU A 307 -7.47 -4.54 -5.22
C LEU A 307 -6.80 -3.20 -5.53
N LYS A 308 -7.24 -2.12 -4.88
CA LYS A 308 -6.58 -0.80 -4.96
C LYS A 308 -5.18 -0.83 -4.36
N ALA A 309 -4.97 -1.53 -3.26
CA ALA A 309 -3.64 -1.74 -2.68
C ALA A 309 -2.70 -2.45 -3.66
N LYS A 310 -3.17 -3.50 -4.36
CA LYS A 310 -2.43 -4.17 -5.44
C LYS A 310 -2.08 -3.22 -6.58
N LEU A 311 -2.97 -2.31 -6.99
CA LEU A 311 -2.66 -1.30 -8.02
C LEU A 311 -1.48 -0.41 -7.61
N VAL A 312 -1.46 0.06 -6.37
CA VAL A 312 -0.34 0.86 -5.84
C VAL A 312 0.94 0.04 -5.70
N GLU A 313 0.84 -1.21 -5.27
CA GLU A 313 1.97 -2.14 -5.19
C GLU A 313 2.62 -2.37 -6.56
N ILE A 314 1.80 -2.64 -7.59
CA ILE A 314 2.28 -2.78 -8.98
C ILE A 314 2.96 -1.48 -9.43
N LEU A 315 2.33 -0.34 -9.19
CA LEU A 315 2.90 0.97 -9.53
C LEU A 315 4.26 1.16 -8.86
N PHE A 316 4.37 0.85 -7.57
CA PHE A 316 5.61 0.90 -6.80
C PHE A 316 6.69 0.02 -7.41
N TYR A 317 6.42 -1.26 -7.66
CA TYR A 317 7.42 -2.20 -8.18
C TYR A 317 7.98 -1.78 -9.53
N TYR A 318 7.18 -1.17 -10.40
CA TYR A 318 7.67 -0.65 -11.67
C TYR A 318 8.31 0.73 -11.54
N THR A 319 7.96 1.51 -10.53
CA THR A 319 8.53 2.84 -10.29
C THR A 319 9.99 2.76 -9.81
N ILE A 320 10.29 1.83 -8.90
CA ILE A 320 11.66 1.67 -8.36
C ILE A 320 12.60 0.91 -9.30
N ARG A 321 12.10 0.42 -10.43
CA ARG A 321 12.89 -0.32 -11.42
C ARG A 321 13.53 0.62 -12.43
N ASN A 322 14.68 0.20 -12.94
CA ASN A 322 15.32 0.87 -14.05
C ASN A 322 14.49 0.74 -15.32
N GLU A 323 14.54 1.76 -16.18
CA GLU A 323 13.84 1.77 -17.47
C GLU A 323 14.18 0.54 -18.33
N ASN A 324 15.46 0.18 -18.42
CA ASN A 324 15.95 -0.98 -19.17
C ASN A 324 15.55 -2.34 -18.57
N GLU A 325 14.87 -2.33 -17.41
CA GLU A 325 14.36 -3.51 -16.72
C GLU A 325 12.83 -3.54 -16.68
N GLY A 326 12.17 -2.67 -17.46
CA GLY A 326 10.72 -2.56 -17.52
C GLY A 326 10.13 -1.52 -16.56
N GLY A 327 10.94 -0.66 -15.96
CA GLY A 327 10.47 0.41 -15.06
C GLY A 327 9.59 1.46 -15.76
N ILE A 328 8.84 2.27 -15.01
CA ILE A 328 7.89 3.26 -15.57
C ILE A 328 8.19 4.71 -15.16
N GLY A 329 9.32 4.97 -14.51
CA GLY A 329 9.64 6.28 -13.94
C GLY A 329 9.60 7.43 -14.96
N SER A 330 10.05 7.21 -16.19
CA SER A 330 9.99 8.18 -17.29
C SER A 330 8.56 8.50 -17.69
N ILE A 331 7.67 7.50 -17.73
CA ILE A 331 6.25 7.67 -18.07
C ILE A 331 5.57 8.49 -16.98
N LEU A 332 5.85 8.19 -15.70
CA LEU A 332 5.32 9.00 -14.60
C LEU A 332 5.77 10.46 -14.70
N ASN A 333 6.94 10.75 -15.24
CA ASN A 333 7.45 12.11 -15.36
C ASN A 333 7.06 12.86 -16.64
N THR A 334 6.41 12.19 -17.60
CA THR A 334 6.11 12.77 -18.92
C THR A 334 4.65 12.64 -19.34
N HIS A 335 3.94 11.61 -18.89
CA HIS A 335 2.58 11.32 -19.32
C HIS A 335 1.57 12.32 -18.72
N PRO A 336 0.68 12.95 -19.51
CA PRO A 336 -0.23 14.00 -19.03
C PRO A 336 -1.14 13.58 -17.88
N ILE A 337 -1.73 12.38 -17.92
CA ILE A 337 -2.56 11.86 -16.82
C ILE A 337 -1.75 11.68 -15.54
N ALA A 338 -0.49 11.26 -15.64
CA ALA A 338 0.36 11.07 -14.48
C ALA A 338 0.66 12.42 -13.82
N LEU A 339 1.17 13.37 -14.61
CA LEU A 339 1.50 14.72 -14.16
C LEU A 339 0.30 15.44 -13.55
N GLU A 340 -0.91 15.24 -14.09
CA GLU A 340 -2.11 15.92 -13.62
C GLU A 340 -2.73 15.26 -12.37
N HIS A 341 -2.78 13.93 -12.31
CA HIS A 341 -3.63 13.23 -11.34
C HIS A 341 -2.89 12.39 -10.30
N LEU A 342 -1.66 11.95 -10.56
CA LEU A 342 -0.97 10.97 -9.70
C LEU A 342 -0.79 11.47 -8.27
N MET A 343 -0.29 12.70 -8.09
CA MET A 343 -0.07 13.31 -6.77
C MET A 343 -1.35 13.27 -5.91
N SER A 344 -2.44 13.83 -6.44
CA SER A 344 -3.73 13.89 -5.74
C SER A 344 -4.31 12.50 -5.45
N SER A 345 -4.11 11.54 -6.37
CA SER A 345 -4.66 10.18 -6.24
C SER A 345 -3.94 9.40 -5.15
N LEU A 346 -2.61 9.49 -5.10
CA LEU A 346 -1.80 8.85 -4.07
C LEU A 346 -2.09 9.44 -2.68
N MET A 347 -2.21 10.78 -2.56
CA MET A 347 -2.55 11.42 -1.30
C MET A 347 -3.95 11.01 -0.80
N SER A 348 -4.93 10.98 -1.70
CA SER A 348 -6.30 10.56 -1.36
C SER A 348 -6.31 9.10 -0.91
N PHE A 349 -5.61 8.22 -1.61
CA PHE A 349 -5.55 6.81 -1.25
C PHE A 349 -4.76 6.56 0.04
N TYR A 350 -3.72 7.35 0.32
CA TYR A 350 -2.98 7.31 1.60
C TYR A 350 -3.91 7.56 2.81
N VAL A 351 -4.91 8.43 2.64
CA VAL A 351 -5.96 8.68 3.63
C VAL A 351 -6.97 7.54 3.67
N GLU A 352 -7.42 7.07 2.50
CA GLU A 352 -8.45 6.03 2.37
C GLU A 352 -8.07 4.71 3.06
N VAL A 353 -6.78 4.33 3.02
CA VAL A 353 -6.30 3.09 3.65
C VAL A 353 -6.35 3.09 5.18
N GLU A 354 -6.65 4.23 5.82
CA GLU A 354 -6.81 4.27 7.28
C GLU A 354 -8.08 3.54 7.75
N GLN A 355 -9.11 3.39 6.91
CA GLN A 355 -10.43 2.86 7.30
C GLN A 355 -10.89 1.66 6.45
N THR A 356 -10.01 0.69 6.15
CA THR A 356 -10.35 -0.50 5.32
C THR A 356 -11.26 -1.52 6.01
N GLY A 357 -11.47 -1.43 7.34
CA GLY A 357 -12.45 -2.20 8.10
C GLY A 357 -12.09 -3.68 8.37
N THR A 358 -10.82 -4.08 8.27
CA THR A 358 -10.40 -5.50 8.35
C THR A 358 -9.51 -5.81 9.56
N HIS A 359 -9.46 -7.08 9.98
CA HIS A 359 -8.68 -7.49 11.16
C HIS A 359 -7.15 -7.32 10.99
N THR A 360 -6.62 -7.27 9.76
CA THR A 360 -5.18 -7.05 9.46
C THR A 360 -4.85 -5.61 9.05
N GLN A 361 -5.87 -4.75 8.93
CA GLN A 361 -5.80 -3.37 8.44
C GLN A 361 -4.65 -2.56 9.03
N PHE A 362 -4.39 -2.71 10.33
CA PHE A 362 -3.37 -1.93 11.03
C PHE A 362 -1.97 -2.13 10.45
N TYR A 363 -1.61 -3.36 10.05
CA TYR A 363 -0.29 -3.65 9.49
C TYR A 363 -0.25 -3.41 7.98
N ASP A 364 -1.34 -3.73 7.28
CA ASP A 364 -1.42 -3.61 5.83
C ASP A 364 -1.30 -2.14 5.38
N LYS A 365 -1.86 -1.19 6.15
CA LYS A 365 -1.79 0.24 5.80
C LYS A 365 -0.35 0.76 5.70
N PHE A 366 0.56 0.30 6.56
CA PHE A 366 1.94 0.78 6.55
C PHE A 366 2.67 0.35 5.28
N ASN A 367 2.47 -0.90 4.83
CA ASN A 367 3.07 -1.39 3.59
C ASN A 367 2.55 -0.60 2.36
N ILE A 368 1.26 -0.28 2.34
CA ILE A 368 0.69 0.52 1.25
C ILE A 368 1.27 1.94 1.28
N ARG A 369 1.36 2.56 2.47
CA ARG A 369 1.94 3.90 2.64
C ARG A 369 3.42 3.96 2.29
N TYR A 370 4.17 2.89 2.53
CA TYR A 370 5.54 2.73 2.04
C TYR A 370 5.60 2.76 0.52
N ASN A 371 4.75 1.98 -0.14
CA ASN A 371 4.71 1.95 -1.60
C ASN A 371 4.40 3.35 -2.15
N ILE A 372 3.46 4.07 -1.54
CA ILE A 372 3.12 5.46 -1.88
C ILE A 372 4.32 6.40 -1.67
N SER A 373 5.01 6.34 -0.53
CA SER A 373 6.14 7.23 -0.23
C SER A 373 7.31 7.03 -1.19
N GLN A 374 7.58 5.79 -1.59
CA GLN A 374 8.58 5.46 -2.60
C GLN A 374 8.21 6.01 -3.98
N ILE A 375 6.93 5.96 -4.36
CA ILE A 375 6.45 6.58 -5.59
C ILE A 375 6.62 8.09 -5.52
N PHE A 376 6.23 8.74 -4.42
CA PHE A 376 6.44 10.18 -4.24
C PHE A 376 7.90 10.58 -4.36
N ASN A 377 8.81 9.83 -3.72
CA ASN A 377 10.25 10.09 -3.80
C ASN A 377 10.75 10.04 -5.26
N SER A 378 10.32 9.03 -6.03
CA SER A 378 10.74 8.88 -7.44
C SER A 378 10.32 10.04 -8.35
N ILE A 379 9.19 10.68 -8.06
CA ILE A 379 8.63 11.77 -8.88
C ILE A 379 8.97 13.15 -8.32
N TRP A 380 9.58 13.22 -7.13
CA TRP A 380 9.77 14.45 -6.37
C TRP A 380 10.61 15.50 -7.08
N ASN A 381 11.60 15.06 -7.87
CA ASN A 381 12.50 15.96 -8.58
C ASN A 381 11.82 16.73 -9.73
N ASN A 382 10.61 16.34 -10.12
CA ASN A 382 9.86 16.99 -11.18
C ASN A 382 8.99 18.13 -10.63
N GLN A 383 9.24 19.34 -11.15
CA GLN A 383 8.59 20.57 -10.70
C GLN A 383 7.07 20.54 -10.88
N MET A 384 6.54 19.83 -11.88
CA MET A 384 5.09 19.71 -12.11
C MET A 384 4.40 19.06 -10.91
N TYR A 385 5.02 18.04 -10.32
CA TYR A 385 4.45 17.38 -9.13
C TYR A 385 4.52 18.26 -7.90
N ARG A 386 5.59 19.03 -7.71
CA ARG A 386 5.65 20.02 -6.62
C ARG A 386 4.60 21.11 -6.77
N ASN A 387 4.31 21.54 -8.00
CA ASN A 387 3.21 22.47 -8.27
C ASN A 387 1.85 21.83 -7.93
N LYS A 388 1.63 20.56 -8.31
CA LYS A 388 0.40 19.83 -7.96
C LYS A 388 0.24 19.64 -6.45
N LEU A 389 1.33 19.39 -5.71
CA LEU A 389 1.29 19.37 -4.25
C LEU A 389 0.82 20.72 -3.68
N ARG A 390 1.30 21.84 -4.21
CA ARG A 390 0.84 23.20 -3.81
C ARG A 390 -0.62 23.49 -4.19
N GLU A 391 -1.13 22.88 -5.26
CA GLU A 391 -2.55 22.97 -5.61
C GLU A 391 -3.40 22.15 -4.63
N GLU A 392 -2.99 20.92 -4.32
CA GLU A 392 -3.68 20.06 -3.36
C GLU A 392 -3.60 20.58 -1.93
N SER A 393 -2.51 21.25 -1.55
CA SER A 393 -2.37 21.85 -0.21
C SER A 393 -3.36 22.97 0.07
N ARG A 394 -3.95 23.58 -0.97
CA ARG A 394 -5.04 24.56 -0.83
C ARG A 394 -6.37 23.91 -0.46
N LYS A 395 -6.53 22.60 -0.69
CA LYS A 395 -7.70 21.83 -0.27
C LYS A 395 -7.50 21.38 1.17
N MET A 396 -7.66 22.33 2.09
CA MET A 396 -7.21 22.22 3.47
C MET A 396 -7.74 20.95 4.15
N ASP A 397 -9.02 20.60 4.00
CA ASP A 397 -9.63 19.42 4.65
C ASP A 397 -8.92 18.10 4.29
N THR A 398 -8.61 17.90 3.01
CA THR A 398 -7.97 16.66 2.54
C THR A 398 -6.50 16.63 2.90
N PHE A 399 -5.80 17.77 2.74
CA PHE A 399 -4.39 17.85 3.04
C PHE A 399 -4.11 17.71 4.55
N VAL A 400 -4.90 18.40 5.38
CA VAL A 400 -4.80 18.32 6.84
C VAL A 400 -5.00 16.88 7.32
N ARG A 401 -5.97 16.14 6.75
CA ARG A 401 -6.16 14.72 7.07
C ARG A 401 -4.97 13.86 6.63
N PHE A 402 -4.41 14.11 5.45
CA PHE A 402 -3.19 13.45 4.98
C PHE A 402 -1.99 13.72 5.91
N ALA A 403 -1.74 14.99 6.24
CA ALA A 403 -0.66 15.41 7.14
C ALA A 403 -0.84 14.82 8.54
N ASN A 404 -2.07 14.80 9.06
CA ASN A 404 -2.40 14.16 10.33
C ASN A 404 -1.97 12.69 10.39
N LEU A 405 -2.35 11.91 9.37
CA LEU A 405 -2.01 10.49 9.29
C LEU A 405 -0.51 10.28 9.13
N LEU A 406 0.15 11.14 8.35
CA LEU A 406 1.60 11.12 8.18
C LEU A 406 2.34 11.31 9.52
N MET A 407 1.93 12.28 10.33
CA MET A 407 2.53 12.54 11.64
C MET A 407 2.25 11.41 12.64
N ASN A 408 1.04 10.85 12.62
CA ASN A 408 0.69 9.71 13.47
C ASN A 408 1.58 8.50 13.17
N ASP A 409 1.79 8.21 11.88
CA ASP A 409 2.67 7.14 11.44
C ASP A 409 4.12 7.41 11.84
N ALA A 410 4.61 8.65 11.69
CA ALA A 410 5.96 9.04 12.10
C ALA A 410 6.23 8.74 13.58
N THR A 411 5.31 9.18 14.45
CA THR A 411 5.39 8.94 15.90
C THR A 411 5.40 7.45 16.22
N TYR A 412 4.41 6.71 15.70
CA TYR A 412 4.25 5.30 16.02
C TYR A 412 5.41 4.46 15.52
N LEU A 413 5.81 4.63 14.26
CA LEU A 413 6.84 3.82 13.62
C LEU A 413 8.20 4.03 14.26
N LEU A 414 8.58 5.27 14.58
CA LEU A 414 9.85 5.55 15.24
C LEU A 414 9.87 5.02 16.68
N ASP A 415 8.78 5.19 17.43
CA ASP A 415 8.70 4.70 18.81
C ASP A 415 8.82 3.18 18.87
N GLU A 416 7.98 2.47 18.10
CA GLU A 416 8.02 1.00 18.01
C GLU A 416 9.37 0.49 17.52
N SER A 417 9.97 1.16 16.52
CA SER A 417 11.28 0.79 16.03
C SER A 417 12.35 0.86 17.11
N LEU A 418 12.42 1.98 17.84
CA LEU A 418 13.42 2.17 18.90
C LEU A 418 13.18 1.21 20.09
N THR A 419 11.93 0.97 20.45
CA THR A 419 11.55 0.02 21.50
C THR A 419 12.01 -1.39 21.14
N LYS A 420 11.70 -1.88 19.93
CA LYS A 420 12.14 -3.21 19.47
C LYS A 420 13.66 -3.30 19.35
N LEU A 421 14.33 -2.25 18.88
CA LEU A 421 15.80 -2.22 18.84
C LEU A 421 16.41 -2.30 20.25
N THR A 422 15.77 -1.69 21.24
CA THR A 422 16.18 -1.80 22.65
C THR A 422 16.04 -3.23 23.16
N GLU A 423 14.92 -3.89 22.87
CA GLU A 423 14.74 -5.32 23.20
C GLU A 423 15.75 -6.23 22.50
N ILE A 424 16.01 -5.99 21.21
CA ILE A 424 17.07 -6.68 20.44
C ILE A 424 18.41 -6.51 21.14
N ARG A 425 18.75 -5.29 21.59
CA ARG A 425 20.00 -5.04 22.33
C ARG A 425 20.06 -5.82 23.64
N ASN A 426 18.95 -5.87 24.38
CA ASN A 426 18.88 -6.59 25.64
C ASN A 426 19.10 -8.09 25.43
N ILE A 427 18.45 -8.69 24.43
CA ILE A 427 18.66 -10.10 24.09
C ILE A 427 20.10 -10.34 23.60
N GLN A 428 20.67 -9.43 22.79
CA GLN A 428 22.09 -9.53 22.39
C GLN A 428 23.03 -9.54 23.60
N ASN A 429 22.78 -8.70 24.61
CA ASN A 429 23.59 -8.69 25.83
C ASN A 429 23.43 -9.98 26.64
N GLU A 430 22.22 -10.54 26.72
CA GLU A 430 21.99 -11.84 27.37
C GLU A 430 22.73 -12.97 26.66
N MET A 431 22.72 -12.97 25.32
CA MET A 431 23.43 -13.97 24.51
C MET A 431 24.96 -13.82 24.59
N ASP A 432 25.46 -12.58 24.75
CA ASP A 432 26.88 -12.30 24.92
C ASP A 432 27.40 -12.74 26.30
N ASN A 433 26.53 -12.81 27.32
CA ASN A 433 26.87 -13.33 28.65
C ASN A 433 26.79 -14.86 28.67
N ILE A 434 27.81 -15.52 28.12
CA ILE A 434 27.88 -16.98 27.94
C ILE A 434 27.57 -17.74 29.24
N ASP A 435 28.13 -17.30 30.37
CA ASP A 435 27.97 -17.97 31.67
C ASP A 435 26.52 -17.99 32.19
N GLU A 436 25.76 -16.91 31.97
CA GLU A 436 24.33 -16.88 32.31
C GLU A 436 23.45 -17.50 31.23
N TRP A 437 23.87 -17.40 29.96
CA TRP A 437 23.16 -17.98 28.84
C TRP A 437 23.13 -19.50 28.89
N GLU A 438 24.26 -20.14 29.21
CA GLU A 438 24.36 -21.60 29.33
C GLU A 438 23.62 -22.17 30.54
N LYS A 439 23.37 -21.37 31.58
CA LYS A 439 22.53 -21.76 32.73
C LYS A 439 21.05 -21.85 32.37
N LYS A 440 20.59 -21.22 31.29
CA LYS A 440 19.19 -21.30 30.83
C LYS A 440 18.92 -22.68 30.22
N THR A 441 17.69 -23.16 30.37
CA THR A 441 17.31 -24.43 29.74
C THR A 441 17.35 -24.32 28.20
N GLN A 442 17.48 -25.45 27.51
CA GLN A 442 17.48 -25.47 26.04
C GLN A 442 16.19 -24.86 25.45
N GLN A 443 15.04 -25.11 26.08
CA GLN A 443 13.76 -24.54 25.66
C GLN A 443 13.75 -23.00 25.81
N GLN A 444 14.22 -22.48 26.94
CA GLN A 444 14.28 -21.03 27.17
C GLN A 444 15.20 -20.32 26.17
N ARG A 445 16.34 -20.95 25.82
CA ARG A 445 17.23 -20.42 24.78
C ARG A 445 16.55 -20.37 23.41
N GLN A 446 15.85 -21.45 23.02
CA GLN A 446 15.11 -21.49 21.75
C GLN A 446 13.98 -20.45 21.69
N GLU A 447 13.24 -20.26 22.78
CA GLU A 447 12.20 -19.22 22.87
C GLU A 447 12.79 -17.82 22.73
N ARG A 448 13.92 -17.54 23.40
CA ARG A 448 14.64 -16.27 23.28
C ARG A 448 15.18 -16.01 21.87
N GLU A 449 15.78 -17.01 21.22
CA GLU A 449 16.26 -16.90 19.85
C GLU A 449 15.12 -16.69 18.84
N SER A 450 14.00 -17.37 19.04
CA SER A 450 12.78 -17.19 18.22
C SER A 450 12.24 -15.77 18.36
N LEU A 451 12.15 -15.26 19.60
CA LEU A 451 11.75 -13.88 19.87
C LEU A 451 12.72 -12.89 19.23
N PHE A 452 14.04 -13.11 19.37
CA PHE A 452 15.07 -12.28 18.75
C PHE A 452 14.85 -12.15 17.23
N HIS A 453 14.71 -13.26 16.51
CA HIS A 453 14.47 -13.23 15.07
C HIS A 453 13.12 -12.61 14.67
N SER A 454 12.09 -12.74 15.53
CA SER A 454 10.83 -12.04 15.34
C SER A 454 11.01 -10.53 15.44
N LEU A 455 11.69 -10.07 16.49
CA LEU A 455 11.99 -8.65 16.72
C LEU A 455 12.86 -8.08 15.61
N GLU A 456 13.89 -8.80 15.15
CA GLU A 456 14.75 -8.35 14.04
C GLU A 456 13.93 -8.04 12.78
N ARG A 457 12.96 -8.89 12.43
CA ARG A 457 12.09 -8.69 11.26
C ARG A 457 11.19 -7.47 11.44
N GLN A 458 10.54 -7.35 12.61
CA GLN A 458 9.65 -6.23 12.91
C GLN A 458 10.40 -4.89 12.95
N ALA A 459 11.52 -4.82 13.66
CA ALA A 459 12.34 -3.61 13.76
C ALA A 459 12.84 -3.15 12.39
N THR A 460 13.26 -4.09 11.52
CA THR A 460 13.71 -3.75 10.16
C THR A 460 12.57 -3.16 9.32
N SER A 461 11.37 -3.76 9.40
CA SER A 461 10.19 -3.28 8.68
C SER A 461 9.75 -1.90 9.17
N TYR A 462 9.59 -1.72 10.48
CA TYR A 462 9.15 -0.45 11.06
C TYR A 462 10.17 0.67 10.86
N MET A 463 11.48 0.37 10.93
CA MET A 463 12.50 1.38 10.69
C MET A 463 12.52 1.82 9.23
N ALA A 464 12.33 0.89 8.27
CA ALA A 464 12.19 1.25 6.87
C ALA A 464 11.04 2.22 6.65
N LEU A 465 9.88 1.91 7.25
CA LEU A 465 8.67 2.73 7.20
C LEU A 465 8.86 4.09 7.86
N GLY A 466 9.47 4.12 9.04
CA GLY A 466 9.73 5.34 9.81
C GLY A 466 10.68 6.28 9.07
N ASN A 467 11.77 5.75 8.50
CA ASN A 467 12.71 6.54 7.69
C ASN A 467 12.01 7.22 6.52
N GLU A 468 11.22 6.47 5.74
CA GLU A 468 10.51 7.03 4.58
C GLU A 468 9.43 8.03 4.96
N THR A 469 8.77 7.81 6.10
CA THR A 469 7.74 8.70 6.63
C THR A 469 8.32 10.04 7.06
N VAL A 470 9.44 10.04 7.80
CA VAL A 470 10.14 11.27 8.20
C VAL A 470 10.72 11.99 7.00
N HIS A 471 11.31 11.26 6.05
CA HIS A 471 11.82 11.85 4.82
C HIS A 471 10.70 12.52 4.00
N MET A 472 9.52 11.90 3.93
CA MET A 472 8.35 12.49 3.29
C MET A 472 7.91 13.79 3.97
N LEU A 473 7.85 13.80 5.30
CA LEU A 473 7.54 15.00 6.05
C LEU A 473 8.56 16.13 5.79
N GLU A 474 9.85 15.79 5.74
CA GLU A 474 10.95 16.73 5.45
C GLU A 474 10.74 17.46 4.11
N TYR A 475 10.56 16.73 3.02
CA TYR A 475 10.44 17.37 1.71
C TYR A 475 9.07 18.02 1.50
N MET A 476 8.00 17.52 2.12
CA MET A 476 6.68 18.14 1.99
C MET A 476 6.64 19.48 2.71
N THR A 477 7.22 19.57 3.92
CA THR A 477 7.29 20.83 4.68
C THR A 477 8.22 21.86 4.04
N SER A 478 9.19 21.44 3.21
CA SER A 478 10.03 22.39 2.47
C SER A 478 9.31 23.02 1.27
N GLU A 479 8.29 22.34 0.72
CA GLU A 479 7.49 22.85 -0.40
C GLU A 479 6.18 23.53 0.01
N VAL A 480 5.50 23.02 1.03
CA VAL A 480 4.23 23.54 1.53
C VAL A 480 4.22 23.58 3.06
N ALA A 481 4.47 24.75 3.64
CA ALA A 481 4.47 24.94 5.09
C ALA A 481 3.06 25.20 5.65
N ASP A 482 2.29 26.08 5.01
CA ASP A 482 1.01 26.60 5.54
C ASP A 482 0.02 25.54 6.06
N PRO A 483 -0.20 24.39 5.39
CA PRO A 483 -1.14 23.39 5.90
C PRO A 483 -0.71 22.75 7.22
N PHE A 484 0.61 22.63 7.44
CA PHE A 484 1.20 22.11 8.68
C PHE A 484 1.14 23.13 9.83
N LEU A 485 0.86 24.39 9.52
CA LEU A 485 0.75 25.50 10.47
C LEU A 485 -0.70 25.80 10.86
N THR A 486 -1.66 25.02 10.36
CA THR A 486 -3.07 25.18 10.72
C THR A 486 -3.29 24.86 12.21
N PRO A 487 -4.24 25.52 12.89
CA PRO A 487 -4.50 25.28 14.31
C PRO A 487 -4.83 23.82 14.67
N GLN A 488 -5.33 23.02 13.73
CA GLN A 488 -5.65 21.60 13.98
C GLN A 488 -4.42 20.68 13.92
N ILE A 489 -3.30 21.16 13.37
CA ILE A 489 -2.11 20.36 13.06
C ILE A 489 -0.89 20.84 13.83
N VAL A 490 -0.70 22.15 13.95
CA VAL A 490 0.58 22.75 14.37
C VAL A 490 1.02 22.28 15.76
N ASP A 491 0.12 22.22 16.74
CA ASP A 491 0.41 21.74 18.11
C ASP A 491 0.81 20.27 18.13
N ARG A 492 0.15 19.44 17.29
CA ARG A 492 0.47 18.00 17.18
C ARG A 492 1.74 17.75 16.41
N LEU A 493 2.03 18.58 15.41
CA LEU A 493 3.28 18.54 14.69
C LEU A 493 4.44 18.88 15.62
N ALA A 494 4.32 19.96 16.40
CA ALA A 494 5.29 20.34 17.42
C ALA A 494 5.54 19.19 18.41
N ALA A 495 4.48 18.71 19.06
CA ALA A 495 4.57 17.59 20.01
C ALA A 495 5.19 16.32 19.39
N MET A 496 4.85 16.00 18.14
CA MET A 496 5.44 14.86 17.42
C MET A 496 6.93 15.07 17.15
N LEU A 497 7.33 16.26 16.68
CA LEU A 497 8.72 16.57 16.38
C LEU A 497 9.55 16.57 17.67
N ASP A 498 9.05 17.19 18.74
CA ASP A 498 9.74 17.28 20.03
C ASP A 498 9.88 15.90 20.69
N TYR A 499 8.84 15.07 20.63
CA TYR A 499 8.88 13.69 21.07
C TYR A 499 9.92 12.85 20.32
N ASN A 500 9.96 12.97 18.99
CA ASN A 500 10.93 12.24 18.16
C ASN A 500 12.35 12.77 18.35
N LEU A 501 12.52 14.08 18.55
CA LEU A 501 13.80 14.69 18.86
C LEU A 501 14.33 14.14 20.19
N ASN A 502 13.51 14.14 21.23
CA ASN A 502 13.84 13.52 22.52
C ASN A 502 14.20 12.04 22.36
N SER A 503 13.45 11.29 21.55
CA SER A 503 13.74 9.88 21.29
C SER A 503 15.10 9.66 20.63
N LEU A 504 15.52 10.56 19.72
CA LEU A 504 16.79 10.46 18.97
C LEU A 504 18.01 11.01 19.72
N VAL A 505 17.86 12.11 20.46
CA VAL A 505 18.98 12.77 21.18
C VAL A 505 18.99 12.48 22.69
N GLY A 506 17.91 11.91 23.21
CA GLY A 506 17.77 11.51 24.59
C GLY A 506 18.36 10.12 24.88
N PRO A 507 18.14 9.57 26.09
CA PRO A 507 18.75 8.32 26.52
C PRO A 507 18.28 7.11 25.69
N LYS A 508 17.05 7.16 25.14
CA LYS A 508 16.45 6.07 24.36
C LYS A 508 17.29 5.67 23.14
N CYS A 509 17.89 6.64 22.45
CA CYS A 509 18.77 6.39 21.31
C CYS A 509 20.27 6.54 21.64
N THR A 510 20.66 7.47 22.52
CA THR A 510 22.08 7.73 22.82
C THR A 510 22.79 6.49 23.43
N GLY A 511 22.07 5.70 24.23
CA GLY A 511 22.57 4.43 24.79
C GLY A 511 22.45 3.22 23.86
N LEU A 512 21.72 3.35 22.74
CA LEU A 512 21.30 2.23 21.91
C LEU A 512 22.40 1.83 20.91
N LYS A 513 23.27 0.90 21.35
CA LYS A 513 24.33 0.32 20.51
C LYS A 513 24.01 -1.10 20.08
N VAL A 514 23.02 -1.25 19.20
CA VAL A 514 22.69 -2.54 18.57
C VAL A 514 23.82 -2.97 17.61
N LYS A 515 24.18 -4.26 17.61
CA LYS A 515 25.10 -4.84 16.61
C LYS A 515 24.46 -4.84 15.22
N ASN A 516 25.22 -4.59 14.16
CA ASN A 516 24.75 -4.60 12.76
C ASN A 516 23.57 -3.64 12.48
N ARG A 517 23.69 -2.37 12.88
CA ARG A 517 22.62 -1.35 12.73
C ARG A 517 22.08 -1.23 11.30
N GLU A 518 22.95 -1.43 10.31
CA GLU A 518 22.59 -1.40 8.88
C GLU A 518 21.54 -2.47 8.51
N LYS A 519 21.60 -3.65 9.15
CA LYS A 519 20.59 -4.72 8.97
C LYS A 519 19.18 -4.22 9.23
N TYR A 520 19.04 -3.37 10.25
CA TYR A 520 17.75 -2.80 10.65
C TYR A 520 17.45 -1.47 9.97
N ARG A 521 18.28 -1.02 9.01
CA ARG A 521 18.17 0.30 8.36
C ARG A 521 18.16 1.46 9.36
N PHE A 522 18.74 1.27 10.54
CA PHE A 522 18.74 2.28 11.59
C PHE A 522 19.88 3.29 11.40
N GLN A 523 19.53 4.47 10.91
CA GLN A 523 20.46 5.57 10.63
C GLN A 523 20.08 6.82 11.43
N PRO A 524 20.32 6.84 12.76
CA PRO A 524 19.82 7.89 13.65
C PRO A 524 20.33 9.29 13.29
N ARG A 525 21.52 9.39 12.68
CA ARG A 525 22.08 10.68 12.22
C ARG A 525 21.30 11.26 11.05
N ILE A 526 20.88 10.43 10.09
CA ILE A 526 20.07 10.85 8.95
C ILE A 526 18.68 11.23 9.45
N LEU A 527 18.05 10.40 10.28
CA LEU A 527 16.76 10.73 10.90
C LEU A 527 16.79 12.05 11.66
N LEU A 528 17.83 12.29 12.47
CA LEU A 528 18.00 13.56 13.17
C LEU A 528 18.16 14.72 12.19
N GLN A 529 18.96 14.56 11.14
CA GLN A 529 19.15 15.58 10.12
C GLN A 529 17.82 15.96 9.45
N GLN A 530 17.01 14.98 9.08
CA GLN A 530 15.71 15.16 8.43
C GLN A 530 14.71 15.84 9.36
N LEU A 531 14.63 15.38 10.62
CA LEU A 531 13.77 15.97 11.65
C LEU A 531 14.12 17.45 11.87
N ILE A 532 15.42 17.76 11.97
CA ILE A 532 15.91 19.13 12.12
C ILE A 532 15.60 19.97 10.88
N THR A 533 15.64 19.40 9.67
CA THR A 533 15.19 20.09 8.46
C THR A 533 13.73 20.52 8.57
N VAL A 534 12.84 19.68 9.14
CA VAL A 534 11.43 20.05 9.35
C VAL A 534 11.31 21.27 10.27
N TYR A 535 12.02 21.31 11.40
CA TYR A 535 12.07 22.50 12.25
C TYR A 535 12.55 23.73 11.48
N LEU A 536 13.62 23.60 10.68
CA LEU A 536 14.15 24.71 9.90
C LEU A 536 13.13 25.23 8.88
N ASN A 537 12.39 24.35 8.20
CA ASN A 537 11.36 24.70 7.23
C ASN A 537 10.26 25.56 7.88
N LEU A 538 9.91 25.28 9.14
CA LEU A 538 8.80 25.91 9.86
C LEU A 538 9.23 27.00 10.85
N SER A 539 10.54 27.13 11.13
CA SER A 539 11.14 27.96 12.18
C SER A 539 10.80 29.46 12.15
N LYS A 540 10.30 29.97 11.03
CA LYS A 540 9.93 31.38 10.86
C LYS A 540 8.47 31.66 11.18
N SER A 541 7.63 30.64 11.28
CA SER A 541 6.21 30.80 11.61
C SER A 541 6.05 31.04 13.10
N LYS A 542 5.21 32.02 13.44
CA LYS A 542 4.88 32.33 14.84
C LYS A 542 4.02 31.23 15.45
N GLU A 543 3.11 30.69 14.66
CA GLU A 543 2.20 29.61 15.02
C GLU A 543 3.00 28.37 15.44
N PHE A 544 4.05 28.02 14.69
CA PHE A 544 4.92 26.90 15.03
C PHE A 544 5.78 27.15 16.27
N ILE A 545 6.32 28.37 16.42
CA ILE A 545 7.08 28.74 17.63
C ILE A 545 6.19 28.62 18.88
N GLN A 546 4.95 29.11 18.82
CA GLN A 546 3.98 29.01 19.90
C GLN A 546 3.61 27.55 20.21
N ALA A 547 3.39 26.74 19.17
CA ALA A 547 3.09 25.32 19.33
C ALA A 547 4.20 24.55 20.05
N VAL A 548 5.47 24.80 19.70
CA VAL A 548 6.63 24.18 20.36
C VAL A 548 6.80 24.70 21.78
N ALA A 549 6.55 26.00 22.02
CA ALA A 549 6.57 26.57 23.37
C ALA A 549 5.55 25.91 24.31
N LYS A 550 4.37 25.56 23.78
CA LYS A 550 3.29 24.91 24.53
C LYS A 550 3.53 23.43 24.84
N ASP A 551 4.46 22.76 24.16
CA ASP A 551 4.74 21.33 24.43
C ASP A 551 5.59 21.13 25.69
N GLY A 552 5.00 21.34 26.86
CA GLY A 552 5.68 21.08 28.15
C GLY A 552 6.06 19.62 28.39
N ARG A 553 5.63 18.67 27.54
CA ARG A 553 5.90 17.24 27.71
C ARG A 553 7.26 16.82 27.14
N SER A 554 7.58 17.25 25.92
CA SER A 554 8.74 16.75 25.18
C SER A 554 9.75 17.84 24.82
N TYR A 555 9.32 19.10 24.69
CA TYR A 555 10.23 20.21 24.43
C TYR A 555 11.23 20.37 25.58
N SER A 556 12.50 20.57 25.22
CA SER A 556 13.54 21.00 26.15
C SER A 556 14.68 21.65 25.40
N LYS A 557 15.06 22.86 25.81
CA LYS A 557 16.23 23.58 25.28
C LYS A 557 17.50 22.73 25.30
N GLU A 558 17.68 21.90 26.33
CA GLU A 558 18.86 21.05 26.47
C GLU A 558 18.95 19.99 25.38
N LEU A 559 17.82 19.45 24.93
CA LEU A 559 17.76 18.49 23.82
C LEU A 559 18.20 19.15 22.51
N PHE A 560 17.80 20.39 22.26
CA PHE A 560 18.26 21.16 21.10
C PHE A 560 19.76 21.45 21.17
N LEU A 561 20.30 21.84 22.33
CA LEU A 561 21.75 22.07 22.50
C LEU A 561 22.56 20.78 22.24
N LYS A 562 22.06 19.63 22.69
CA LYS A 562 22.64 18.31 22.37
C LYS A 562 22.56 18.03 20.87
N ALA A 563 21.41 18.30 20.24
CA ALA A 563 21.24 18.17 18.80
C ALA A 563 22.26 19.03 18.04
N PHE A 564 22.46 20.30 18.43
CA PHE A 564 23.44 21.20 17.79
C PHE A 564 24.85 20.63 17.86
N SER A 565 25.22 20.09 19.02
CA SER A 565 26.52 19.45 19.23
C SER A 565 26.70 18.26 18.30
N ILE A 566 25.70 17.36 18.21
CA ILE A 566 25.73 16.19 17.31
C ILE A 566 25.81 16.63 15.84
N LEU A 567 25.01 17.61 15.43
CA LEU A 567 24.97 18.13 14.06
C LEU A 567 26.32 18.72 13.65
N LYS A 568 26.98 19.46 14.56
CA LYS A 568 28.27 20.10 14.32
C LYS A 568 29.42 19.09 14.31
N GLU A 569 29.48 18.20 15.30
CA GLU A 569 30.53 17.17 15.43
C GLU A 569 30.59 16.27 14.20
N HIS A 570 29.43 15.94 13.64
CA HIS A 570 29.32 15.02 12.50
C HIS A 570 29.15 15.71 11.15
N GLY A 571 29.20 17.05 11.10
CA GLY A 571 29.05 17.83 9.86
C GLY A 571 27.72 17.62 9.13
N LEU A 572 26.62 17.38 9.87
CA LEU A 572 25.31 17.05 9.30
C LEU A 572 24.53 18.28 8.81
N LYS A 573 24.83 19.46 9.34
CA LYS A 573 24.24 20.74 8.94
C LYS A 573 25.29 21.84 8.90
N LEU A 574 25.05 22.86 8.09
CA LEU A 574 25.93 24.02 7.99
C LEU A 574 25.78 24.92 9.22
N ASP A 575 26.84 25.62 9.60
CA ASP A 575 26.81 26.58 10.73
C ASP A 575 25.72 27.64 10.58
N ARG A 576 25.39 28.03 9.34
CA ARG A 576 24.29 28.98 9.07
C ARG A 576 22.93 28.42 9.50
N ASP A 577 22.69 27.11 9.27
CA ASP A 577 21.42 26.46 9.57
C ASP A 577 21.31 26.24 11.08
N ILE A 578 22.43 25.89 11.74
CA ILE A 578 22.51 25.79 13.20
C ILE A 578 22.18 27.14 13.85
N LYS A 579 22.71 28.26 13.33
CA LYS A 579 22.38 29.61 13.83
C LYS A 579 20.91 29.98 13.66
N VAL A 580 20.27 29.55 12.58
CA VAL A 580 18.82 29.75 12.38
C VAL A 580 18.04 28.97 13.45
N LEU A 581 18.47 27.74 13.74
CA LEU A 581 17.85 26.91 14.76
C LEU A 581 18.09 27.42 16.19
N GLU A 582 19.28 27.94 16.50
CA GLU A 582 19.56 28.64 17.77
C GLU A 582 18.62 29.83 17.96
N LYS A 583 18.43 30.64 16.89
CA LYS A 583 17.48 31.75 16.93
C LYS A 583 16.05 31.27 17.16
N PHE A 584 15.64 30.18 16.49
CA PHE A 584 14.33 29.57 16.70
C PHE A 584 14.13 29.16 18.16
N VAL A 585 15.07 28.42 18.75
CA VAL A 585 15.00 28.01 20.16
C VAL A 585 14.94 29.22 21.09
N ASN A 586 15.71 30.28 20.83
CA ASN A 586 15.62 31.51 21.64
C ASN A 586 14.23 32.16 21.55
N ASN A 587 13.60 32.18 20.37
CA ASN A 587 12.24 32.70 20.24
C ASN A 587 11.22 31.83 21.00
N VAL A 588 11.38 30.50 20.99
CA VAL A 588 10.53 29.58 21.76
C VAL A 588 10.66 29.87 23.26
N GLU A 589 11.88 30.02 23.76
CA GLU A 589 12.15 30.34 25.17
C GLU A 589 11.60 31.72 25.59
N GLU A 590 11.57 32.69 24.67
CA GLU A 590 10.92 33.98 24.91
C GLU A 590 9.40 33.84 25.04
N VAL A 591 8.77 32.99 24.21
CA VAL A 591 7.33 32.71 24.31
C VAL A 591 7.00 31.97 25.60
N ILE A 592 7.76 30.93 25.98
CA ILE A 592 7.57 30.20 27.25
C ILE A 592 7.59 31.17 28.44
N LYS A 593 8.59 32.05 28.51
CA LYS A 593 8.68 33.05 29.58
C LYS A 593 7.50 34.03 29.61
N GLN A 594 6.96 34.39 28.45
CA GLN A 594 5.79 35.25 28.36
C GLN A 594 4.51 34.54 28.80
N GLU A 595 4.37 33.26 28.46
CA GLU A 595 3.23 32.42 28.85
C GLU A 595 3.26 32.08 30.34
N GLU A 596 4.41 31.69 30.91
CA GLU A 596 4.58 31.46 32.35
C GLU A 596 4.18 32.69 33.18
N GLN A 597 4.64 33.88 32.77
CA GLN A 597 4.23 35.14 33.39
C GLN A 597 2.72 35.38 33.28
N GLY A 598 2.09 35.02 32.17
CA GLY A 598 0.65 35.17 31.96
C GLY A 598 -0.21 34.15 32.71
N GLU A 599 0.27 32.93 32.91
CA GLU A 599 -0.44 31.87 33.64
C GLU A 599 -0.39 32.09 35.16
N GLU A 600 0.74 32.56 35.70
CA GLU A 600 0.84 33.01 37.09
C GLU A 600 -0.22 34.08 37.43
N GLU A 601 -0.67 34.86 36.43
CA GLU A 601 -1.69 35.90 36.59
C GLU A 601 -3.14 35.36 36.62
N LEU A 602 -3.41 34.18 36.06
CA LEU A 602 -4.76 33.63 35.95
C LEU A 602 -5.18 32.82 37.20
N GLY A 603 -4.22 32.18 37.88
CA GLY A 603 -4.47 31.36 39.08
C GLY A 603 -5.43 30.19 38.82
N ASP A 604 -6.16 29.73 39.85
CA ASP A 604 -7.06 28.56 39.72
C ASP A 604 -8.21 28.81 38.72
N ILE A 605 -8.30 27.93 37.70
CA ILE A 605 -9.30 27.94 36.63
C ILE A 605 -10.45 26.97 36.99
N PRO A 606 -11.72 27.40 36.93
CA PRO A 606 -12.87 26.50 37.13
C PRO A 606 -12.89 25.32 36.15
N GLU A 607 -13.20 24.12 36.65
CA GLU A 607 -13.22 22.88 35.83
C GLU A 607 -14.15 22.97 34.61
N ASP A 608 -15.32 23.62 34.73
CA ASP A 608 -16.27 23.81 33.63
C ASP A 608 -15.70 24.61 32.44
N PHE A 609 -14.58 25.32 32.63
CA PHE A 609 -13.91 26.10 31.59
C PHE A 609 -12.81 25.32 30.87
N LEU A 610 -12.47 24.14 31.39
CA LEU A 610 -11.42 23.29 30.85
C LEU A 610 -11.96 22.36 29.78
N ASP A 611 -11.17 22.17 28.74
CA ASP A 611 -11.43 21.20 27.69
C ASP A 611 -11.41 19.78 28.30
N PRO A 612 -12.43 18.94 28.04
CA PRO A 612 -12.57 17.61 28.64
C PRO A 612 -11.54 16.58 28.16
N LEU A 613 -10.81 16.85 27.07
CA LEU A 613 -9.73 15.98 26.57
C LEU A 613 -8.36 16.51 26.97
N LEU A 614 -8.16 17.82 26.87
CA LEU A 614 -6.84 18.45 27.03
C LEU A 614 -6.63 19.10 28.40
N PHE A 615 -7.68 19.30 29.19
CA PHE A 615 -7.66 19.96 30.51
C PHE A 615 -7.05 21.38 30.51
N VAL A 616 -7.16 22.08 29.38
CA VAL A 616 -6.74 23.49 29.19
C VAL A 616 -7.97 24.38 29.02
N ILE A 617 -7.87 25.67 29.31
CA ILE A 617 -9.00 26.60 29.16
C ILE A 617 -9.50 26.64 27.71
N MET A 618 -10.79 26.43 27.49
CA MET A 618 -11.39 26.46 26.15
C MET A 618 -11.33 27.88 25.57
N GLU A 619 -11.01 28.01 24.27
CA GLU A 619 -11.01 29.28 23.55
C GLU A 619 -12.27 29.46 22.71
N ASP A 620 -12.73 28.37 22.07
CA ASP A 620 -13.95 28.33 21.27
C ASP A 620 -14.78 27.10 21.64
N PRO A 621 -15.50 27.13 22.79
CA PRO A 621 -16.26 25.97 23.25
C PRO A 621 -17.43 25.65 22.31
N VAL A 622 -17.58 24.36 21.98
CA VAL A 622 -18.65 23.80 21.17
C VAL A 622 -19.29 22.60 21.86
N ILE A 623 -20.59 22.42 21.68
CA ILE A 623 -21.38 21.34 22.23
C ILE A 623 -21.49 20.21 21.21
N LEU A 624 -21.16 19.00 21.65
CA LEU A 624 -21.39 17.78 20.88
C LEU A 624 -22.89 17.40 20.93
N PRO A 625 -23.55 17.13 19.79
CA PRO A 625 -25.01 16.99 19.73
C PRO A 625 -25.54 15.78 20.53
N GLU A 626 -24.81 14.68 20.52
CA GLU A 626 -25.19 13.40 21.13
C GLU A 626 -24.76 13.31 22.60
N SER A 627 -23.46 13.49 22.89
CA SER A 627 -22.94 13.44 24.27
C SER A 627 -23.30 14.68 25.10
N ARG A 628 -23.66 15.81 24.46
CA ARG A 628 -23.95 17.11 25.10
C ARG A 628 -22.80 17.66 25.94
N ILE A 629 -21.58 17.21 25.69
CA ILE A 629 -20.36 17.68 26.35
C ILE A 629 -19.86 18.91 25.59
N SER A 630 -19.52 19.98 26.31
CA SER A 630 -18.81 21.13 25.76
C SER A 630 -17.32 20.83 25.68
N ILE A 631 -16.74 21.02 24.51
CA ILE A 631 -15.33 20.74 24.19
C ILE A 631 -14.80 21.88 23.31
N ASP A 632 -13.50 22.17 23.32
CA ASP A 632 -12.95 23.18 22.41
C ASP A 632 -13.09 22.74 20.95
N ARG A 633 -13.43 23.67 20.06
CA ARG A 633 -13.55 23.41 18.62
C ARG A 633 -12.27 22.79 18.05
N LYS A 634 -11.09 23.24 18.49
CA LYS A 634 -9.81 22.70 18.02
C LYS A 634 -9.66 21.24 18.43
N SER A 635 -9.98 20.90 19.68
CA SER A 635 -9.90 19.54 20.22
C SER A 635 -10.80 18.57 19.45
N ILE A 636 -12.08 18.90 19.24
CA ILE A 636 -12.98 18.01 18.50
C ILE A 636 -12.62 17.91 17.02
N THR A 637 -12.24 19.02 16.37
CA THR A 637 -11.81 18.99 14.97
C THR A 637 -10.60 18.06 14.81
N THR A 638 -9.67 18.12 15.75
CA THR A 638 -8.48 17.26 15.80
C THR A 638 -8.82 15.79 15.96
N HIS A 639 -9.79 15.45 16.83
CA HIS A 639 -10.28 14.09 16.98
C HIS A 639 -10.86 13.56 15.65
N LEU A 640 -11.71 14.36 15.01
CA LEU A 640 -12.39 14.03 13.75
C LEU A 640 -11.45 13.83 12.54
N LEU A 641 -10.22 14.38 12.59
CA LEU A 641 -9.19 14.12 11.58
C LEU A 641 -8.66 12.67 11.62
N SER A 642 -8.73 12.03 12.79
CA SER A 642 -8.27 10.65 12.99
C SER A 642 -9.43 9.67 12.98
N ASP A 643 -10.52 9.99 13.67
CA ASP A 643 -11.71 9.15 13.79
C ASP A 643 -12.98 10.01 13.71
N ALA A 644 -13.88 9.68 12.77
CA ALA A 644 -15.09 10.46 12.48
C ALA A 644 -16.23 10.14 13.47
N THR A 645 -15.93 10.13 14.77
CA THR A 645 -16.87 9.81 15.85
C THR A 645 -16.82 10.83 16.99
N ASP A 646 -17.81 10.78 17.87
CA ASP A 646 -17.80 11.51 19.14
C ASP A 646 -16.87 10.77 20.12
N PRO A 647 -15.87 11.45 20.72
CA PRO A 647 -14.84 10.79 21.54
C PRO A 647 -15.39 10.15 22.82
N PHE A 648 -16.59 10.54 23.28
CA PHE A 648 -17.17 10.09 24.54
C PHE A 648 -18.15 8.92 24.38
N ASN A 649 -18.83 8.81 23.23
CA ASN A 649 -19.83 7.77 22.98
C ASN A 649 -19.59 6.94 21.70
N ARG A 650 -18.58 7.30 20.90
CA ARG A 650 -18.15 6.66 19.63
C ARG A 650 -19.21 6.62 18.53
N LYS A 651 -20.24 7.47 18.60
CA LYS A 651 -21.22 7.61 17.51
C LYS A 651 -20.66 8.47 16.37
N PRO A 652 -21.06 8.23 15.10
CA PRO A 652 -20.60 9.05 13.98
C PRO A 652 -20.89 10.54 14.18
N LEU A 653 -19.89 11.37 13.95
CA LEU A 653 -19.97 12.82 14.13
C LEU A 653 -19.21 13.52 13.00
N THR A 654 -19.78 14.61 12.46
CA THR A 654 -19.05 15.52 11.56
C THR A 654 -18.91 16.90 12.20
N ILE A 655 -17.89 17.66 11.78
CA ILE A 655 -17.62 18.98 12.36
C ILE A 655 -18.78 19.96 12.15
N ASP A 656 -19.55 19.80 11.07
CA ASP A 656 -20.73 20.65 10.79
C ASP A 656 -21.89 20.42 11.76
N GLN A 657 -21.87 19.30 12.52
CA GLN A 657 -22.91 18.96 13.49
C GLN A 657 -22.66 19.56 14.88
N VAL A 658 -21.47 20.12 15.14
CA VAL A 658 -21.15 20.70 16.47
C VAL A 658 -21.79 22.08 16.62
N ILE A 659 -22.30 22.37 17.81
CA ILE A 659 -23.08 23.59 18.07
C ILE A 659 -22.22 24.57 18.90
N PRO A 660 -22.04 25.84 18.51
CA PRO A 660 -21.28 26.81 19.31
C PRO A 660 -21.86 27.01 20.72
N ASP A 661 -21.04 26.93 21.77
CA ASP A 661 -21.43 27.22 23.16
C ASP A 661 -21.12 28.69 23.53
N LEU A 662 -21.91 29.62 22.97
CA LEU A 662 -21.70 31.05 23.18
C LEU A 662 -21.78 31.46 24.65
N LYS A 663 -22.64 30.78 25.44
CA LYS A 663 -22.80 31.06 26.87
C LYS A 663 -21.54 30.72 27.66
N LEU A 664 -20.94 29.56 27.38
CA LEU A 664 -19.69 29.17 28.04
C LEU A 664 -18.54 30.08 27.59
N LYS A 665 -18.50 30.45 26.31
CA LYS A 665 -17.50 31.39 25.79
C LYS A 665 -17.55 32.74 26.50
N GLU A 666 -18.73 33.32 26.68
CA GLU A 666 -18.90 34.58 27.42
C GLU A 666 -18.45 34.46 28.89
N ARG A 667 -18.75 33.34 29.56
CA ARG A 667 -18.28 33.08 30.93
C ARG A 667 -16.76 32.98 31.02
N ILE A 668 -16.13 32.31 30.06
CA ILE A 668 -14.66 32.17 29.99
C ILE A 668 -14.01 33.54 29.74
N GLU A 669 -14.54 34.33 28.81
CA GLU A 669 -14.00 35.67 28.54
C GLU A 669 -14.17 36.62 29.74
N ALA A 670 -15.32 36.59 30.41
CA ALA A 670 -15.56 37.34 31.62
C ALA A 670 -14.58 36.95 32.74
N PHE A 671 -14.33 35.65 32.92
CA PHE A 671 -13.33 35.15 33.87
C PHE A 671 -11.91 35.62 33.54
N LYS A 672 -11.48 35.50 32.28
CA LYS A 672 -10.17 35.99 31.82
C LYS A 672 -10.04 37.50 32.06
N LYS A 673 -11.11 38.27 31.85
CA LYS A 673 -11.13 39.71 32.08
C LYS A 673 -11.08 40.06 33.57
N GLU A 674 -11.89 39.41 34.40
CA GLU A 674 -11.92 39.63 35.86
C GLU A 674 -10.55 39.34 36.49
N LYS A 675 -9.88 38.27 36.06
CA LYS A 675 -8.54 37.93 36.55
C LYS A 675 -7.48 38.95 36.12
N ARG A 676 -7.56 39.45 34.89
CA ARG A 676 -6.68 40.53 34.40
C ARG A 676 -6.91 41.87 35.08
N GLU A 677 -8.16 42.18 35.48
CA GLU A 677 -8.55 43.43 36.17
C GLU A 677 -8.34 43.40 37.69
N LYS A 678 -8.10 42.23 38.30
CA LYS A 678 -7.77 42.08 39.73
C LYS A 678 -6.29 42.32 40.09
N LYS A 679 -5.50 42.76 39.11
CA LYS A 679 -4.22 43.47 39.31
C LYS A 679 -4.47 44.94 39.59
#